data_AF-A0A2A5FMI8-F1
#
_entry.id   AF-A0A2A5FMI8-F1
#
_cell.length_a   1.000
_cell.length_b   1.000
_cell.length_c   1.000
_cell.angle_alpha   90.00
_cell.angle_beta   90.00
_cell.angle_gamma   90.00
#
_symmetry.space_group_name_H-M   'P 1'
#
loop_
_entity.id
_entity.type
_entity.pdbx_description
1 polymer ?
#
loop_
_entity_poly.entity_id
_entity_poly.type
_entity_poly.pdbx_seq_one_letter_code
_entity_poly.pdbx_strand_id
1 'polypeptide(L)'
;MTSKWAVNIILAELLLIIIGVIIWGINKGFDLTDEAFHVMMLTYPSETSPIMEYPKIFFPFFQLFSPDILGLRIIRLLLILVSSLAFSWGFWKWATSKSYDINFIVISTTITIGGMLCYSLGPIALSYNIFTLCNLQVICGLLFYFLSVKLNTSKKNRSKLALAAIGFCIIMQVFIKISTAMAGGWLIMFFLIIINTNNQTSAKQLLSEIACLLSGIVIAILYYWATVGSFIEWIANFREALIHFPGYDLSYLFERYTASLSYSFNEGIIEMMEIPGLVIVFVLSWRYLSKKGLSKMNKTILYIVFFEILLYIGYQVYSQELYKSGMFRSYNAFNFYLLMMTCITLIPMLFLTKNKISGLFSNPAKREVFFVALLLLSMPFVAAIGTNNPIAEHSVLYMTFWFALLLIITQMLSNHFKNNIVSYSILTLTLLVASSQIVHGYVFSPQRIPDTLTQQTEKIEGLKNADGILVDPRTKNFIEEIHNLLVELTNYQPKNPMISFNSSPGIVYLLDGITPGSAWYKPNFPDRNCFELQKTQLSNLQNTIVFLEAHTQVHPNMVGCMKEKGIDFPNNYVKIGEVPHYRYNASVQILVPKQLLNPKLDLYLLIGQSNMAGRGKIEQQDLMTHPQVFVLNYDSKWDQAKEPLHFDKAIAGTGPGLSFGKAMVKTHSNIYIGLIPCAVGETSVDYWQRNKKIKQLNISPYEKAIERCKIALRRGKLKGILWLQGESDSKPGLADGYEEKIITLVSNLRRDLGKPDLPFVCATLPDFFVSNHPEAEIVNDALKNLPNKVKNVTCISSEGLQHLGDTVHLNSASARELGRRFAMAFASKDSSFILTEVENK
;
A
#
# COMPACT_ATOMS: atom_id res chain seq x y z
N MET A 1 18.15 35.91 -31.38
CA MET A 1 17.65 34.57 -31.76
C MET A 1 18.12 33.47 -30.80
N THR A 2 19.29 33.59 -30.17
CA THR A 2 19.89 32.60 -29.24
C THR A 2 19.17 32.46 -27.88
N SER A 3 18.54 33.51 -27.34
CA SER A 3 17.93 33.48 -26.01
C SER A 3 16.60 32.70 -25.90
N LYS A 4 15.74 32.72 -26.93
CA LYS A 4 14.46 31.98 -26.91
C LYS A 4 14.68 30.46 -26.90
N TRP A 5 15.70 30.00 -27.63
CA TRP A 5 16.04 28.58 -27.71
C TRP A 5 16.56 28.04 -26.37
N ALA A 6 17.43 28.80 -25.70
CA ALA A 6 17.95 28.43 -24.39
C ALA A 6 16.84 28.25 -23.33
N VAL A 7 15.87 29.17 -23.26
CA VAL A 7 14.75 29.06 -22.30
C VAL A 7 13.88 27.84 -22.59
N ASN A 8 13.59 27.54 -23.86
CA ASN A 8 12.79 26.36 -24.21
C ASN A 8 13.49 25.05 -23.79
N ILE A 9 14.82 24.97 -23.93
CA ILE A 9 15.62 23.81 -23.50
C ILE A 9 15.56 23.66 -21.97
N ILE A 10 15.80 24.74 -21.22
CA ILE A 10 15.77 24.72 -19.75
C ILE A 10 14.41 24.23 -19.23
N LEU A 11 13.31 24.69 -19.85
CA LEU A 11 11.97 24.24 -19.48
C LEU A 11 11.74 22.75 -19.81
N ALA A 12 12.26 22.26 -20.93
CA ALA A 12 12.18 20.84 -21.28
C ALA A 12 13.00 19.97 -20.31
N GLU A 13 14.21 20.40 -19.95
CA GLU A 13 15.06 19.74 -18.96
C GLU A 13 14.37 19.66 -17.59
N LEU A 14 13.71 20.74 -17.15
CA LEU A 14 12.94 20.75 -15.91
C LEU A 14 11.86 19.66 -15.89
N LEU A 15 11.11 19.49 -16.98
CA LEU A 15 10.12 18.41 -17.09
C LEU A 15 10.78 17.02 -17.01
N LEU A 16 11.91 16.81 -17.69
CA LEU A 16 12.64 15.54 -17.65
C LEU A 16 13.14 15.21 -16.24
N ILE A 17 13.62 16.22 -15.49
CA ILE A 17 14.00 16.06 -14.09
C ILE A 17 12.81 15.60 -13.25
N ILE A 18 11.65 16.24 -13.41
CA ILE A 18 10.43 15.87 -12.67
C ILE A 18 9.98 14.44 -12.99
N ILE A 19 9.98 14.05 -14.28
CA ILE A 19 9.70 12.68 -14.69
C ILE A 19 10.70 11.70 -14.05
N GLY A 20 11.98 12.04 -14.04
CA GLY A 20 13.03 11.23 -13.41
C GLY A 20 12.80 11.03 -11.91
N VAL A 21 12.41 12.08 -11.18
CA VAL A 21 12.07 12.01 -9.75
C VAL A 21 10.85 11.10 -9.52
N ILE A 22 9.82 11.22 -10.35
CA ILE A 22 8.62 10.37 -10.24
C ILE A 22 8.97 8.89 -10.51
N ILE A 23 9.76 8.61 -11.54
CA ILE A 23 10.21 7.25 -11.86
C ILE A 23 11.05 6.67 -10.72
N TRP A 24 11.96 7.45 -10.14
CA TRP A 24 12.77 7.02 -8.99
C TRP A 24 11.92 6.66 -7.76
N GLY A 25 10.84 7.39 -7.51
CA GLY A 25 9.95 7.16 -6.37
C GLY A 25 8.90 6.08 -6.59
N ILE A 26 8.75 5.55 -7.80
CA ILE A 26 7.59 4.73 -8.18
C ILE A 26 7.46 3.44 -7.36
N ASN A 27 8.58 2.90 -6.87
CA ASN A 27 8.63 1.68 -6.08
C ASN A 27 8.75 1.93 -4.58
N LYS A 28 8.50 3.16 -4.12
CA LYS A 28 8.75 3.59 -2.74
C LYS A 28 7.46 3.94 -2.02
N GLY A 29 7.35 3.42 -0.81
CA GLY A 29 6.23 3.54 0.11
C GLY A 29 4.94 2.91 -0.41
N PHE A 30 4.02 2.61 0.50
CA PHE A 30 2.68 2.18 0.16
C PHE A 30 1.71 2.69 1.23
N ASP A 31 0.71 3.47 0.80
CA ASP A 31 -0.34 3.93 1.71
C ASP A 31 -1.39 2.82 1.91
N LEU A 32 -1.43 2.25 3.12
CA LEU A 32 -2.37 1.19 3.48
C LEU A 32 -3.85 1.62 3.50
N THR A 33 -4.11 2.91 3.28
CA THR A 33 -5.44 3.51 3.32
C THR A 33 -5.88 3.91 1.89
N ASP A 34 -5.83 5.20 1.52
CA ASP A 34 -6.41 5.74 0.29
C ASP A 34 -5.80 5.12 -0.99
N GLU A 35 -4.48 4.90 -1.02
CA GLU A 35 -3.86 4.21 -2.17
C GLU A 35 -4.33 2.76 -2.30
N ALA A 36 -4.24 2.00 -1.21
CA ALA A 36 -4.67 0.61 -1.19
C ALA A 36 -6.15 0.43 -1.53
N PHE A 37 -7.01 1.37 -1.16
CA PHE A 37 -8.42 1.38 -1.57
C PHE A 37 -8.58 1.31 -3.08
N HIS A 38 -7.86 2.15 -3.82
CA HIS A 38 -7.92 2.17 -5.27
C HIS A 38 -7.27 0.93 -5.88
N VAL A 39 -6.14 0.49 -5.34
CA VAL A 39 -5.46 -0.74 -5.79
C VAL A 39 -6.38 -1.94 -5.64
N MET A 40 -7.04 -2.11 -4.49
CA MET A 40 -7.98 -3.21 -4.26
C MET A 40 -9.15 -3.18 -5.22
N MET A 41 -9.79 -2.03 -5.42
CA MET A 41 -10.92 -1.92 -6.34
C MET A 41 -10.53 -2.23 -7.78
N LEU A 42 -9.34 -1.81 -8.22
CA LEU A 42 -8.83 -2.10 -9.57
C LEU A 42 -8.40 -3.57 -9.74
N THR A 43 -7.97 -4.22 -8.65
CA THR A 43 -7.59 -5.64 -8.63
C THR A 43 -8.81 -6.54 -8.61
N TYR A 44 -9.85 -6.18 -7.85
CA TYR A 44 -11.06 -6.95 -7.63
C TYR A 44 -12.33 -6.15 -7.98
N PRO A 45 -12.56 -5.80 -9.26
CA PRO A 45 -13.70 -4.96 -9.65
C PRO A 45 -15.06 -5.60 -9.41
N SER A 46 -15.15 -6.92 -9.27
CA SER A 46 -16.38 -7.62 -8.86
C SER A 46 -16.81 -7.29 -7.43
N GLU A 47 -15.87 -6.90 -6.57
CA GLU A 47 -16.06 -6.57 -5.16
C GLU A 47 -16.02 -5.04 -4.93
N THR A 48 -16.59 -4.28 -5.87
CA THR A 48 -16.64 -2.81 -5.83
C THR A 48 -18.05 -2.27 -5.72
N SER A 49 -18.17 -1.19 -4.95
CA SER A 49 -19.43 -0.50 -4.70
C SER A 49 -20.05 0.03 -5.99
N PRO A 50 -21.39 -0.04 -6.15
CA PRO A 50 -22.12 0.58 -7.27
C PRO A 50 -21.94 2.10 -7.40
N ILE A 51 -21.46 2.79 -6.35
CA ILE A 51 -21.19 4.23 -6.38
C ILE A 51 -19.84 4.53 -7.06
N MET A 52 -18.92 3.57 -7.12
CA MET A 52 -17.56 3.73 -7.64
C MET A 52 -17.28 2.71 -8.74
N GLU A 53 -17.96 2.85 -9.88
CA GLU A 53 -17.98 1.86 -10.98
C GLU A 53 -16.83 1.98 -11.99
N TYR A 54 -16.01 3.02 -11.87
CA TYR A 54 -14.83 3.21 -12.72
C TYR A 54 -13.91 1.97 -12.85
N PRO A 55 -13.69 1.13 -11.80
CA PRO A 55 -12.84 -0.05 -11.93
C PRO A 55 -13.37 -1.06 -12.95
N LYS A 56 -14.69 -1.25 -13.02
CA LYS A 56 -15.33 -2.20 -13.95
C LYS A 56 -15.21 -1.75 -15.40
N ILE A 57 -15.28 -0.44 -15.66
CA ILE A 57 -15.12 0.13 -17.00
C ILE A 57 -13.71 -0.09 -17.54
N PHE A 58 -12.70 0.08 -16.69
CA PHE A 58 -11.30 -0.10 -17.10
C PHE A 58 -10.82 -1.55 -16.94
N PHE A 59 -11.62 -2.43 -16.35
CA PHE A 59 -11.25 -3.83 -16.11
C PHE A 59 -10.85 -4.60 -17.37
N PRO A 60 -11.56 -4.51 -18.52
CA PRO A 60 -11.14 -5.22 -19.73
C PRO A 60 -9.72 -4.86 -20.18
N PHE A 61 -9.27 -3.63 -19.92
CA PHE A 61 -7.90 -3.20 -20.17
C PHE A 61 -6.94 -3.77 -19.12
N PHE A 62 -7.27 -3.67 -17.83
CA PHE A 62 -6.42 -4.17 -16.76
C PHE A 62 -6.29 -5.69 -16.73
N GLN A 63 -7.27 -6.43 -17.22
CA GLN A 63 -7.22 -7.90 -17.29
C GLN A 63 -6.10 -8.40 -18.23
N LEU A 64 -5.69 -7.60 -19.22
CA LEU A 64 -4.65 -7.99 -20.18
C LEU A 64 -3.26 -8.17 -19.53
N PHE A 65 -3.02 -7.51 -18.40
CA PHE A 65 -1.69 -7.49 -17.75
C PHE A 65 -1.74 -7.53 -16.22
N SER A 66 -2.94 -7.59 -15.61
CA SER A 66 -3.19 -7.71 -14.16
C SER A 66 -2.22 -6.89 -13.31
N PRO A 67 -2.27 -5.54 -13.41
CA PRO A 67 -1.24 -4.68 -12.85
C PRO A 67 -1.20 -4.79 -11.32
N ASP A 68 0.00 -5.02 -10.79
CA ASP A 68 0.30 -4.84 -9.38
C ASP A 68 0.41 -3.34 -9.01
N ILE A 69 0.84 -3.02 -7.78
CA ILE A 69 1.03 -1.63 -7.34
C ILE A 69 1.93 -0.86 -8.32
N LEU A 70 3.05 -1.45 -8.76
CA LEU A 70 3.99 -0.81 -9.67
C LEU A 70 3.35 -0.55 -11.04
N GLY A 71 2.67 -1.55 -11.59
CA GLY A 71 1.94 -1.44 -12.85
C GLY A 71 0.91 -0.31 -12.82
N LEU A 72 0.13 -0.20 -11.74
CA LEU A 72 -0.85 0.88 -11.59
C LEU A 72 -0.21 2.27 -11.49
N ARG A 73 0.95 2.40 -10.83
CA ARG A 73 1.71 3.65 -10.77
C ARG A 73 2.33 4.03 -12.13
N ILE A 74 2.80 3.05 -12.90
CA ILE A 74 3.31 3.27 -14.27
C ILE A 74 2.18 3.74 -15.18
N ILE A 75 1.03 3.07 -15.13
CA ILE A 75 -0.14 3.43 -15.93
C ILE A 75 -0.60 4.85 -15.58
N ARG A 76 -0.61 5.22 -14.30
CA ARG A 76 -0.88 6.61 -13.89
C ARG A 76 0.04 7.61 -14.61
N LEU A 77 1.36 7.39 -14.56
CA LEU A 77 2.32 8.29 -15.18
C LEU A 77 2.07 8.40 -16.69
N LEU A 78 1.90 7.27 -17.37
CA LEU A 78 1.62 7.22 -18.81
C LEU A 78 0.31 7.93 -19.16
N LEU A 79 -0.76 7.72 -18.39
CA LEU A 79 -2.04 8.37 -18.61
C LEU A 79 -1.93 9.90 -18.48
N ILE A 80 -1.21 10.40 -17.47
CA ILE A 80 -0.99 11.84 -17.29
C ILE A 80 -0.18 12.41 -18.47
N LEU A 81 0.89 11.74 -18.90
CA LEU A 81 1.71 12.17 -20.02
C LEU A 81 0.91 12.21 -21.35
N VAL A 82 0.16 11.14 -21.64
CA VAL A 82 -0.63 11.03 -22.88
C VAL A 82 -1.78 12.05 -22.89
N SER A 83 -2.52 12.19 -21.80
CA SER A 83 -3.59 13.17 -21.70
C SER A 83 -3.07 14.62 -21.76
N SER A 84 -1.92 14.90 -21.14
CA SER A 84 -1.29 16.22 -21.18
C SER A 84 -0.82 16.56 -22.59
N LEU A 85 -0.30 15.57 -23.33
CA LEU A 85 0.07 15.73 -24.74
C LEU A 85 -1.15 15.98 -25.62
N ALA A 86 -2.24 15.24 -25.43
CA ALA A 86 -3.50 15.45 -26.15
C ALA A 86 -4.07 16.86 -25.89
N PHE A 87 -4.04 17.30 -24.63
CA PHE A 87 -4.45 18.65 -24.25
C PHE A 87 -3.56 19.72 -24.88
N SER A 88 -2.25 19.55 -24.80
CA SER A 88 -1.24 20.45 -25.38
C SER A 88 -1.37 20.57 -26.89
N TRP A 89 -1.61 19.45 -27.58
CA TRP A 89 -1.81 19.44 -29.02
C TRP A 89 -3.08 20.19 -29.44
N GLY A 90 -4.20 19.93 -28.77
CA GLY A 90 -5.45 20.65 -28.99
C GLY A 90 -5.28 22.15 -28.75
N PHE A 91 -4.68 22.52 -27.62
CA PHE A 91 -4.38 23.91 -27.27
C PHE A 91 -3.48 24.58 -28.31
N TRP A 92 -2.41 23.90 -28.76
CA TRP A 92 -1.50 24.44 -29.77
C TRP A 92 -2.20 24.70 -31.11
N LYS A 93 -3.08 23.80 -31.56
CA LYS A 93 -3.89 24.02 -32.77
C LYS A 93 -4.80 25.23 -32.64
N TRP A 94 -5.48 25.35 -31.50
CA TRP A 94 -6.31 26.52 -31.21
C TRP A 94 -5.48 27.81 -31.14
N ALA A 95 -4.39 27.83 -30.39
CA ALA A 95 -3.50 28.99 -30.25
C ALA A 95 -2.94 29.44 -31.61
N THR A 96 -2.50 28.50 -32.44
CA THR A 96 -2.02 28.79 -33.81
C THR A 96 -3.13 29.41 -34.67
N SER A 97 -4.37 28.94 -34.54
CA SER A 97 -5.53 29.53 -35.24
C SER A 97 -5.83 30.97 -34.79
N LYS A 98 -5.34 31.39 -33.63
CA LYS A 98 -5.41 32.76 -33.12
C LYS A 98 -4.15 33.58 -33.38
N SER A 99 -3.23 33.08 -34.21
CA SER A 99 -1.95 33.71 -34.52
C SER A 99 -1.07 33.94 -33.27
N TYR A 100 -1.17 33.05 -32.28
CA TYR A 100 -0.28 33.09 -31.11
C TYR A 100 1.07 32.44 -31.47
N ASP A 101 2.17 33.16 -31.21
CA ASP A 101 3.55 32.69 -31.43
C ASP A 101 4.11 32.02 -30.16
N ILE A 102 3.56 30.84 -29.83
CA ILE A 102 4.00 30.03 -28.68
C ILE A 102 4.55 28.69 -29.17
N ASN A 103 5.75 28.34 -28.72
CA ASN A 103 6.40 27.09 -29.06
C ASN A 103 5.68 25.89 -28.42
N PHE A 104 5.51 24.80 -29.18
CA PHE A 104 4.85 23.58 -28.70
C PHE A 104 5.53 22.94 -27.47
N ILE A 105 6.86 23.00 -27.38
CA ILE A 105 7.61 22.50 -26.21
C ILE A 105 7.22 23.29 -24.96
N VAL A 106 7.12 24.62 -25.05
CA VAL A 106 6.69 25.46 -23.93
C VAL A 106 5.25 25.12 -23.51
N ILE A 107 4.35 24.94 -24.47
CA ILE A 107 2.97 24.52 -24.20
C ILE A 107 2.95 23.17 -23.49
N SER A 108 3.62 22.17 -24.07
CA SER A 108 3.65 20.79 -23.59
C SER A 108 4.26 20.70 -22.19
N THR A 109 5.39 21.36 -21.96
CA THR A 109 6.03 21.42 -20.64
C THR A 109 5.12 22.06 -19.61
N THR A 110 4.54 23.23 -19.92
CA THR A 110 3.72 23.99 -18.96
C THR A 110 2.48 23.21 -18.57
N ILE A 111 1.75 22.65 -19.54
CA ILE A 111 0.55 21.85 -19.29
C ILE A 111 0.88 20.57 -18.53
N THR A 112 1.97 19.89 -18.88
CA THR A 112 2.37 18.63 -18.24
C THR A 112 2.81 18.84 -16.80
N ILE A 113 3.63 19.86 -16.49
CA ILE A 113 4.00 20.20 -15.11
C ILE A 113 2.76 20.55 -14.29
N GLY A 114 1.83 21.34 -14.85
CA GLY A 114 0.56 21.63 -14.19
C GLY A 114 -0.32 20.38 -13.94
N GLY A 115 -0.23 19.36 -14.80
CA GLY A 115 -0.88 18.07 -14.60
C GLY A 115 -0.16 17.18 -13.57
N MET A 116 1.16 17.29 -13.47
CA MET A 116 1.97 16.54 -12.50
C MET A 116 1.87 17.06 -11.07
N LEU A 117 1.28 18.24 -10.83
CA LEU A 117 0.96 18.72 -9.48
C LEU A 117 0.08 17.74 -8.69
N CYS A 118 -0.67 16.87 -9.36
CA CYS A 118 -1.37 15.78 -8.65
C CYS A 118 -0.42 14.76 -7.97
N TYR A 119 0.89 14.77 -8.22
CA TYR A 119 1.85 13.99 -7.43
C TYR A 119 2.22 14.67 -6.11
N SER A 120 1.99 15.98 -5.98
CA SER A 120 2.25 16.69 -4.72
C SER A 120 1.17 16.41 -3.66
N LEU A 121 -0.01 15.97 -4.10
CA LEU A 121 -1.20 15.73 -3.28
C LEU A 121 -1.96 14.51 -3.81
N GLY A 122 -2.26 13.55 -2.95
CA GLY A 122 -3.09 12.38 -3.30
C GLY A 122 -2.32 11.06 -3.45
N PRO A 123 -3.06 9.94 -3.66
CA PRO A 123 -2.48 8.60 -3.70
C PRO A 123 -1.44 8.45 -4.82
N ILE A 124 -0.41 7.62 -4.63
CA ILE A 124 0.63 7.39 -5.66
C ILE A 124 0.10 6.52 -6.81
N ALA A 125 -0.69 5.48 -6.52
CA ALA A 125 -1.35 4.67 -7.54
C ALA A 125 -2.50 5.42 -8.26
N LEU A 126 -3.00 4.78 -9.32
CA LEU A 126 -4.11 5.27 -10.14
C LEU A 126 -5.42 5.36 -9.32
N SER A 127 -6.13 6.48 -9.42
CA SER A 127 -7.39 6.74 -8.69
C SER A 127 -8.42 7.44 -9.58
N TYR A 128 -9.68 7.53 -9.11
CA TYR A 128 -10.74 8.26 -9.83
C TYR A 128 -10.42 9.74 -10.05
N ASN A 129 -9.62 10.37 -9.16
CA ASN A 129 -9.17 11.75 -9.33
C ASN A 129 -8.24 11.88 -10.54
N ILE A 130 -7.34 10.91 -10.73
CA ILE A 130 -6.44 10.87 -11.90
C ILE A 130 -7.24 10.59 -13.17
N PHE A 131 -8.18 9.64 -13.13
CA PHE A 131 -9.08 9.43 -14.28
C PHE A 131 -9.86 10.70 -14.64
N THR A 132 -10.35 11.44 -13.64
CA THR A 132 -11.03 12.72 -13.83
C THR A 132 -10.09 13.76 -14.47
N LEU A 133 -8.87 13.92 -13.96
CA LEU A 133 -7.87 14.82 -14.54
C LEU A 133 -7.59 14.49 -16.01
N CYS A 134 -7.24 13.24 -16.30
CA CYS A 134 -6.87 12.80 -17.65
C CYS A 134 -8.05 12.94 -18.62
N ASN A 135 -9.25 12.58 -18.19
CA ASN A 135 -10.45 12.70 -19.01
C ASN A 135 -10.81 14.16 -19.31
N LEU A 136 -10.73 15.06 -18.34
CA LEU A 136 -10.96 16.49 -18.55
C LEU A 136 -9.88 17.14 -19.44
N GLN A 137 -8.63 16.70 -19.34
CA GLN A 137 -7.56 17.13 -20.25
C GLN A 137 -7.86 16.71 -21.70
N VAL A 138 -8.30 15.47 -21.91
CA VAL A 138 -8.72 14.98 -23.24
C VAL A 138 -9.92 15.77 -23.77
N ILE A 139 -10.95 16.00 -22.94
CA ILE A 139 -12.12 16.82 -23.30
C ILE A 139 -11.69 18.22 -23.73
N CYS A 140 -10.84 18.90 -22.95
CA CYS A 140 -10.38 20.24 -23.28
C CYS A 140 -9.48 20.25 -24.54
N GLY A 141 -8.64 19.24 -24.72
CA GLY A 141 -7.83 19.06 -25.94
C GLY A 141 -8.69 18.90 -27.18
N LEU A 142 -9.70 18.03 -27.13
CA LEU A 142 -10.67 17.83 -28.20
C LEU A 142 -11.49 19.10 -28.47
N LEU A 143 -11.89 19.83 -27.43
CA LEU A 143 -12.63 21.08 -27.55
C LEU A 143 -11.80 22.17 -28.25
N PHE A 144 -10.53 22.32 -27.87
CA PHE A 144 -9.62 23.25 -28.55
C PHE A 144 -9.33 22.84 -29.99
N TYR A 145 -9.15 21.55 -30.24
CA TYR A 145 -9.04 21.06 -31.61
C TYR A 145 -10.31 21.40 -32.43
N PHE A 146 -11.50 21.13 -31.89
CA PHE A 146 -12.78 21.49 -32.51
C PHE A 146 -12.84 22.98 -32.86
N LEU A 147 -12.52 23.88 -31.91
CA LEU A 147 -12.51 25.32 -32.15
C LEU A 147 -11.54 25.74 -33.26
N SER A 148 -10.42 25.04 -33.41
CA SER A 148 -9.42 25.33 -34.45
C SER A 148 -9.86 24.94 -35.87
N VAL A 149 -10.80 23.97 -36.00
CA VAL A 149 -11.21 23.44 -37.32
C VAL A 149 -12.69 23.68 -37.67
N LYS A 150 -13.53 24.14 -36.73
CA LYS A 150 -14.99 24.27 -36.94
C LYS A 150 -15.40 25.13 -38.13
N LEU A 151 -14.60 26.16 -38.47
CA LEU A 151 -14.87 27.06 -39.60
C LEU A 151 -14.27 26.56 -40.93
N ASN A 152 -13.51 25.46 -40.91
CA ASN A 152 -12.86 24.92 -42.09
C ASN A 152 -13.74 23.85 -42.75
N THR A 153 -14.36 24.20 -43.88
CA THR A 153 -15.27 23.32 -44.64
C THR A 153 -14.64 21.98 -45.04
N SER A 154 -13.35 21.96 -45.36
CA SER A 154 -12.60 20.73 -45.70
C SER A 154 -12.41 19.78 -44.50
N LYS A 155 -12.57 20.26 -43.26
CA LYS A 155 -12.35 19.49 -42.02
C LYS A 155 -13.64 19.22 -41.24
N LYS A 156 -14.81 19.42 -41.86
CA LYS A 156 -16.14 19.28 -41.22
C LYS A 156 -16.37 17.91 -40.57
N ASN A 157 -15.86 16.81 -41.15
CA ASN A 157 -15.99 15.49 -40.54
C ASN A 157 -15.13 15.34 -39.29
N ARG A 158 -13.94 15.97 -39.27
CA ARG A 158 -13.04 15.94 -38.11
C ARG A 158 -13.59 16.75 -36.94
N SER A 159 -14.27 17.88 -37.20
CA SER A 159 -14.93 18.66 -36.15
C SER A 159 -16.10 17.89 -35.52
N LYS A 160 -16.91 17.21 -36.34
CA LYS A 160 -18.00 16.34 -35.87
C LYS A 160 -17.48 15.16 -35.03
N LEU A 161 -16.40 14.52 -35.48
CA LEU A 161 -15.78 13.42 -34.74
C LEU A 161 -15.24 13.89 -33.38
N ALA A 162 -14.63 15.08 -33.32
CA ALA A 162 -14.17 15.67 -32.06
C ALA A 162 -15.32 15.90 -31.07
N LEU A 163 -16.47 16.40 -31.55
CA LEU A 163 -17.67 16.56 -30.73
C LEU A 163 -18.25 15.21 -30.26
N ALA A 164 -18.30 14.19 -31.12
CA ALA A 164 -18.71 12.86 -30.70
C ALA A 164 -17.75 12.28 -29.65
N ALA A 165 -16.43 12.45 -29.81
CA ALA A 165 -15.46 12.02 -28.81
C ALA A 165 -15.62 12.76 -27.46
N ILE A 166 -15.95 14.07 -27.48
CA ILE A 166 -16.28 14.83 -26.25
C ILE A 166 -17.52 14.23 -25.57
N GLY A 167 -18.58 13.94 -26.33
CA GLY A 167 -19.80 13.31 -25.80
C GLY A 167 -19.52 11.95 -25.14
N PHE A 168 -18.68 11.12 -25.78
CA PHE A 168 -18.20 9.86 -25.21
C PHE A 168 -17.47 10.08 -23.88
N CYS A 169 -16.54 11.04 -23.82
CA CYS A 169 -15.77 11.33 -22.60
C CYS A 169 -16.63 11.90 -21.46
N ILE A 170 -17.67 12.69 -21.77
CA ILE A 170 -18.60 13.25 -20.77
C ILE A 170 -19.35 12.13 -20.06
N ILE A 171 -19.86 11.13 -20.78
CA ILE A 171 -20.57 10.03 -20.11
C ILE A 171 -19.60 9.07 -19.41
N MET A 172 -18.37 8.88 -19.90
CA MET A 172 -17.33 8.18 -19.12
C MET A 172 -17.05 8.89 -17.78
N GLN A 173 -17.10 10.23 -17.76
CA GLN A 173 -16.97 11.00 -16.52
C GLN A 173 -18.11 10.71 -15.52
N VAL A 174 -19.31 10.32 -15.97
CA VAL A 174 -20.44 9.98 -15.06
C VAL A 174 -20.07 8.78 -14.19
N PHE A 175 -19.47 7.76 -14.79
CA PHE A 175 -19.06 6.56 -14.09
C PHE A 175 -17.77 6.72 -13.26
N ILE A 176 -16.94 7.71 -13.60
CA ILE A 176 -15.76 8.08 -12.81
C ILE A 176 -16.15 8.93 -11.59
N LYS A 177 -16.89 10.01 -11.84
CA LYS A 177 -17.29 11.01 -10.85
C LYS A 177 -18.46 11.85 -11.38
N ILE A 178 -19.67 11.45 -11.00
CA ILE A 178 -20.94 12.05 -11.46
C ILE A 178 -21.02 13.56 -11.20
N SER A 179 -20.54 14.06 -10.06
CA SER A 179 -20.59 15.49 -9.71
C SER A 179 -19.81 16.35 -10.72
N THR A 180 -18.63 15.90 -11.12
CA THR A 180 -17.80 16.55 -12.14
C THR A 180 -18.42 16.43 -13.53
N ALA A 181 -19.04 15.29 -13.86
CA ALA A 181 -19.72 15.11 -15.14
C ALA A 181 -20.88 16.10 -15.30
N MET A 182 -21.68 16.30 -14.25
CA MET A 182 -22.79 17.26 -14.25
C MET A 182 -22.26 18.69 -14.40
N ALA A 183 -21.37 19.13 -13.50
CA ALA A 183 -20.84 20.50 -13.53
C ALA A 183 -20.08 20.80 -14.85
N GLY A 184 -19.23 19.89 -15.30
CA GLY A 184 -18.44 20.03 -16.52
C GLY A 184 -19.27 19.93 -17.80
N GLY A 185 -20.24 19.02 -17.85
CA GLY A 185 -21.15 18.87 -18.98
C GLY A 185 -21.98 20.13 -19.23
N TRP A 186 -22.59 20.68 -18.17
CA TRP A 186 -23.33 21.94 -18.25
C TRP A 186 -22.44 23.11 -18.67
N LEU A 187 -21.23 23.21 -18.12
CA LEU A 187 -20.27 24.24 -18.47
C LEU A 187 -19.86 24.18 -19.95
N ILE A 188 -19.59 22.99 -20.47
CA ILE A 188 -19.24 22.78 -21.89
C ILE A 188 -20.42 23.10 -22.80
N MET A 189 -21.63 22.68 -22.44
CA MET A 189 -22.84 23.01 -23.21
C MET A 189 -23.08 24.52 -23.25
N PHE A 190 -23.02 25.20 -22.11
CA PHE A 190 -23.16 26.65 -22.00
C PHE A 190 -22.11 27.38 -22.85
N PHE A 191 -20.86 26.92 -22.78
CA PHE A 191 -19.75 27.44 -23.58
C PHE A 191 -19.99 27.29 -25.09
N LEU A 192 -20.47 26.12 -25.55
CA LEU A 192 -20.78 25.88 -26.96
C LEU A 192 -21.92 26.77 -27.47
N ILE A 193 -22.98 26.97 -26.67
CA ILE A 193 -24.10 27.85 -27.01
C ILE A 193 -23.61 29.28 -27.21
N ILE A 194 -22.85 29.81 -26.25
CA ILE A 194 -22.36 31.19 -26.27
C ILE A 194 -21.42 31.46 -27.44
N ILE A 195 -20.53 30.52 -27.74
CA ILE A 195 -19.59 30.71 -28.86
C ILE A 195 -20.33 30.76 -30.20
N ASN A 196 -21.49 30.10 -30.31
CA ASN A 196 -22.28 30.03 -31.53
C ASN A 196 -23.32 31.16 -31.69
N THR A 197 -23.75 31.84 -30.63
CA THR A 197 -24.88 32.81 -30.65
C THR A 197 -24.68 34.11 -31.46
N ASN A 198 -23.45 34.56 -31.78
CA ASN A 198 -23.21 35.77 -32.59
C ASN A 198 -22.41 35.51 -33.88
N ASN A 199 -22.09 34.25 -34.18
CA ASN A 199 -21.53 33.89 -35.47
C ASN A 199 -22.70 33.70 -36.45
N GLN A 200 -22.49 33.81 -37.76
CA GLN A 200 -23.48 33.44 -38.81
C GLN A 200 -23.88 31.94 -38.79
N THR A 201 -23.65 31.26 -37.67
CA THR A 201 -24.05 29.88 -37.38
C THR A 201 -25.57 29.78 -37.41
N SER A 202 -26.10 29.12 -38.43
CA SER A 202 -27.52 28.79 -38.48
C SER A 202 -27.90 27.87 -37.31
N ALA A 203 -29.14 27.95 -36.83
CA ALA A 203 -29.69 27.01 -35.83
C ALA A 203 -29.48 25.53 -36.23
N LYS A 204 -29.46 25.24 -37.54
CA LYS A 204 -29.16 23.91 -38.11
C LYS A 204 -27.75 23.42 -37.75
N GLN A 205 -26.76 24.30 -37.73
CA GLN A 205 -25.39 23.93 -37.36
C GLN A 205 -25.29 23.63 -35.86
N LEU A 206 -25.90 24.44 -35.00
CA LEU A 206 -25.94 24.18 -33.56
C LEU A 206 -26.63 22.83 -33.26
N LEU A 207 -27.76 22.55 -33.92
CA LEU A 207 -28.44 21.25 -33.81
C LEU A 207 -27.55 20.09 -34.28
N SER A 208 -26.79 20.27 -35.37
CA SER A 208 -25.84 19.25 -35.83
C SER A 208 -24.71 19.01 -34.83
N GLU A 209 -24.22 20.05 -34.15
CA GLU A 209 -23.16 19.93 -33.14
C GLU A 209 -23.67 19.20 -31.89
N ILE A 210 -24.87 19.54 -31.43
CA ILE A 210 -25.57 18.83 -30.34
C ILE A 210 -25.81 17.36 -30.72
N ALA A 211 -26.28 17.08 -31.93
CA ALA A 211 -26.49 15.71 -32.39
C ALA A 211 -25.19 14.88 -32.41
N CYS A 212 -24.04 15.49 -32.76
CA CYS A 212 -22.76 14.81 -32.72
C CYS A 212 -22.34 14.48 -31.27
N LEU A 213 -22.51 15.42 -30.32
CA LEU A 213 -22.29 15.15 -28.90
C LEU A 213 -23.16 14.00 -28.39
N LEU A 214 -24.45 14.02 -28.70
CA LEU A 214 -25.38 12.96 -28.32
C LEU A 214 -25.01 11.60 -28.92
N SER A 215 -24.52 11.56 -30.17
CA SER A 215 -24.06 10.30 -30.78
C SER A 215 -22.88 9.69 -30.01
N GLY A 216 -21.96 10.52 -29.51
CA GLY A 216 -20.87 10.07 -28.64
C GLY A 216 -21.35 9.49 -27.32
N ILE A 217 -22.33 10.13 -26.70
CA ILE A 217 -22.97 9.65 -25.46
C ILE A 217 -23.58 8.27 -25.69
N VAL A 218 -24.34 8.09 -26.79
CA VAL A 218 -24.95 6.80 -27.13
C VAL A 218 -23.88 5.71 -27.32
N ILE A 219 -22.79 6.00 -28.04
CA ILE A 219 -21.69 5.05 -28.25
C ILE A 219 -21.08 4.60 -26.92
N ALA A 220 -20.86 5.53 -25.98
CA ALA A 220 -20.29 5.17 -24.69
C ALA A 220 -21.26 4.41 -23.78
N ILE A 221 -22.57 4.68 -23.84
CA ILE A 221 -23.58 3.86 -23.15
C ILE A 221 -23.59 2.45 -23.73
N LEU A 222 -23.51 2.30 -25.05
CA LEU A 222 -23.40 0.99 -25.71
C LEU A 222 -22.11 0.26 -25.32
N TYR A 223 -21.00 0.99 -25.19
CA TYR A 223 -19.74 0.43 -24.69
C TYR A 223 -19.88 -0.07 -23.25
N TYR A 224 -20.48 0.73 -22.35
CA TYR A 224 -20.73 0.32 -20.98
C TYR A 224 -21.62 -0.92 -20.93
N TRP A 225 -22.67 -0.97 -21.76
CA TRP A 225 -23.53 -2.13 -21.87
C TRP A 225 -22.77 -3.37 -22.34
N ALA A 226 -21.91 -3.24 -23.35
CA ALA A 226 -21.14 -4.35 -23.88
C ALA A 226 -20.05 -4.87 -22.92
N THR A 227 -19.60 -4.06 -21.95
CA THR A 227 -18.42 -4.37 -21.11
C THR A 227 -18.73 -4.58 -19.63
N VAL A 228 -19.71 -3.87 -19.07
CA VAL A 228 -20.02 -3.88 -17.64
C VAL A 228 -21.42 -4.44 -17.39
N GLY A 229 -22.44 -3.85 -18.00
CA GLY A 229 -23.83 -4.27 -17.77
C GLY A 229 -24.85 -3.21 -18.14
N SER A 230 -26.12 -3.45 -17.81
CA SER A 230 -27.21 -2.54 -18.16
C SER A 230 -27.06 -1.19 -17.47
N PHE A 231 -27.17 -0.10 -18.25
CA PHE A 231 -27.19 1.26 -17.70
C PHE A 231 -28.41 1.49 -16.78
N ILE A 232 -29.54 0.84 -17.06
CA ILE A 232 -30.76 0.93 -16.24
C ILE A 232 -30.53 0.26 -14.88
N GLU A 233 -29.88 -0.90 -14.89
CA GLU A 233 -29.52 -1.62 -13.66
C GLU A 233 -28.50 -0.84 -12.82
N TRP A 234 -27.53 -0.20 -13.47
CA TRP A 234 -26.61 0.72 -12.80
C TRP A 234 -27.36 1.86 -12.10
N ILE A 235 -28.31 2.54 -12.76
CA ILE A 235 -29.12 3.60 -12.14
C ILE A 235 -29.89 3.07 -10.92
N ALA A 236 -30.49 1.89 -11.03
CA ALA A 236 -31.22 1.26 -9.93
C ALA A 236 -30.31 0.98 -8.74
N ASN A 237 -29.16 0.35 -8.97
CA ASN A 237 -28.15 0.05 -7.96
C ASN A 237 -27.55 1.32 -7.33
N PHE A 238 -27.30 2.35 -8.14
CA PHE A 238 -26.79 3.63 -7.68
C PHE A 238 -27.81 4.34 -6.77
N ARG A 239 -29.09 4.38 -7.18
CA ARG A 239 -30.17 4.97 -6.37
C ARG A 239 -30.34 4.24 -5.04
N GLU A 240 -30.28 2.91 -5.05
CA GLU A 240 -30.34 2.10 -3.85
C GLU A 240 -29.14 2.39 -2.93
N ALA A 241 -27.93 2.44 -3.48
CA ALA A 241 -26.72 2.75 -2.72
C ALA A 241 -26.80 4.15 -2.07
N LEU A 242 -27.37 5.16 -2.73
CA LEU A 242 -27.55 6.50 -2.16
C LEU A 242 -28.40 6.52 -0.87
N ILE A 243 -29.23 5.51 -0.61
CA ILE A 243 -30.02 5.40 0.62
C ILE A 243 -29.13 5.01 1.82
N HIS A 244 -28.13 4.16 1.59
CA HIS A 244 -27.28 3.59 2.64
C HIS A 244 -25.98 4.37 2.86
N PHE A 245 -25.56 5.17 1.87
CA PHE A 245 -24.32 5.91 1.96
C PHE A 245 -24.51 7.25 2.67
N PRO A 246 -23.60 7.62 3.59
CA PRO A 246 -23.60 8.93 4.19
C PRO A 246 -23.34 9.99 3.12
N GLY A 247 -24.38 10.74 2.75
CA GLY A 247 -24.27 11.91 1.89
C GLY A 247 -23.88 13.15 2.68
N TYR A 248 -23.16 14.06 2.04
CA TYR A 248 -23.04 15.43 2.53
C TYR A 248 -24.18 16.24 1.97
N ASP A 249 -24.93 16.94 2.82
CA ASP A 249 -25.93 17.88 2.35
C ASP A 249 -25.28 19.00 1.53
N LEU A 250 -26.02 19.53 0.55
CA LEU A 250 -25.54 20.61 -0.32
C LEU A 250 -25.14 21.86 0.48
N SER A 251 -25.84 22.18 1.56
CA SER A 251 -25.50 23.31 2.44
C SER A 251 -24.14 23.12 3.10
N TYR A 252 -23.86 21.93 3.64
CA TYR A 252 -22.58 21.59 4.25
C TYR A 252 -21.43 21.69 3.24
N LEU A 253 -21.60 21.15 2.02
CA LEU A 253 -20.57 21.25 0.98
C LEU A 253 -20.34 22.71 0.58
N PHE A 254 -21.40 23.50 0.43
CA PHE A 254 -21.31 24.92 0.10
C PHE A 254 -20.57 25.71 1.19
N GLU A 255 -20.92 25.53 2.47
CA GLU A 255 -20.24 26.15 3.60
C GLU A 255 -18.76 25.76 3.63
N ARG A 256 -18.45 24.48 3.45
CA ARG A 256 -17.07 23.99 3.45
C ARG A 256 -16.25 24.56 2.30
N TYR A 257 -16.83 24.67 1.10
CA TYR A 257 -16.16 25.24 -0.06
C TYR A 257 -15.95 26.74 0.07
N THR A 258 -16.97 27.47 0.53
CA THR A 258 -16.86 28.91 0.78
C THR A 258 -15.84 29.22 1.87
N ALA A 259 -15.80 28.45 2.96
CA ALA A 259 -14.78 28.59 4.00
C ALA A 259 -13.36 28.36 3.44
N SER A 260 -13.17 27.29 2.66
CA SER A 260 -11.87 26.97 2.04
C SER A 260 -11.37 28.06 1.08
N LEU A 261 -12.27 28.60 0.25
CA LEU A 261 -11.95 29.70 -0.66
C LEU A 261 -11.69 31.01 0.09
N SER A 262 -12.47 31.29 1.14
CA SER A 262 -12.30 32.50 1.96
C SER A 262 -10.96 32.48 2.69
N TYR A 263 -10.58 31.33 3.26
CA TYR A 263 -9.26 31.13 3.85
C TYR A 263 -8.15 31.39 2.81
N SER A 264 -8.23 30.76 1.64
CA SER A 264 -7.23 30.95 0.58
C SER A 264 -7.16 32.38 0.06
N PHE A 265 -8.30 33.08 0.01
CA PHE A 265 -8.35 34.48 -0.39
C PHE A 265 -7.69 35.39 0.66
N ASN A 266 -7.96 35.18 1.95
CA ASN A 266 -7.35 35.95 3.01
C ASN A 266 -5.83 35.74 3.03
N GLU A 267 -5.38 34.50 3.14
CA GLU A 267 -3.95 34.16 3.25
C GLU A 267 -3.19 34.42 1.93
N GLY A 268 -3.79 34.07 0.80
CA GLY A 268 -3.13 34.14 -0.50
C GLY A 268 -3.18 35.52 -1.17
N ILE A 269 -4.14 36.38 -0.82
CA ILE A 269 -4.34 37.69 -1.47
C ILE A 269 -4.30 38.85 -0.48
N ILE A 270 -5.04 38.79 0.64
CA ILE A 270 -5.14 39.92 1.57
C ILE A 270 -3.85 40.10 2.37
N GLU A 271 -3.31 39.01 2.93
CA GLU A 271 -2.06 39.06 3.68
C GLU A 271 -0.84 39.38 2.80
N MET A 272 -0.94 39.13 1.49
CA MET A 272 0.09 39.41 0.49
C MET A 272 -0.30 40.58 -0.44
N MET A 273 -1.20 41.47 0.01
CA MET A 273 -1.81 42.51 -0.83
C MET A 273 -0.79 43.51 -1.39
N GLU A 274 0.39 43.61 -0.79
CA GLU A 274 1.48 44.42 -1.32
C GLU A 274 1.94 43.93 -2.70
N ILE A 275 1.88 42.63 -3.01
CA ILE A 275 2.28 42.09 -4.32
C ILE A 275 1.31 42.57 -5.42
N PRO A 276 -0.03 42.34 -5.34
CA PRO A 276 -0.97 42.94 -6.27
C PRO A 276 -0.84 44.47 -6.35
N GLY A 277 -0.61 45.14 -5.21
CA GLY A 277 -0.38 46.59 -5.16
C GLY A 277 0.80 47.04 -6.01
N LEU A 278 1.96 46.38 -5.87
CA LEU A 278 3.16 46.65 -6.68
C LEU A 278 2.91 46.40 -8.17
N VAL A 279 2.18 45.34 -8.52
CA VAL A 279 1.80 45.05 -9.92
C VAL A 279 0.91 46.16 -10.48
N ILE A 280 -0.08 46.65 -9.71
CA ILE A 280 -0.94 47.76 -10.12
C ILE A 280 -0.09 49.02 -10.37
N VAL A 281 0.80 49.38 -9.44
CA VAL A 281 1.69 50.54 -9.57
C VAL A 281 2.59 50.42 -10.80
N PHE A 282 3.17 49.24 -11.03
CA PHE A 282 3.97 48.95 -12.22
C PHE A 282 3.17 49.18 -13.51
N VAL A 283 1.95 48.65 -13.59
CA VAL A 283 1.10 48.76 -14.79
C VAL A 283 0.64 50.20 -15.04
N LEU A 284 0.27 50.93 -13.99
CA LEU A 284 -0.10 52.34 -14.10
C LEU A 284 1.10 53.19 -14.53
N SER A 285 2.28 52.92 -14.00
CA SER A 285 3.53 53.59 -14.39
C SER A 285 3.87 53.32 -15.86
N TRP A 286 3.76 52.06 -16.30
CA TRP A 286 3.94 51.69 -17.70
C TRP A 286 2.96 52.42 -18.61
N ARG A 287 1.67 52.44 -18.23
CA ARG A 287 0.59 53.10 -18.98
C ARG A 287 0.81 54.61 -19.07
N TYR A 288 1.22 55.26 -17.98
CA TYR A 288 1.51 56.69 -17.93
C TYR A 288 2.68 57.07 -18.83
N LEU A 289 3.81 56.38 -18.68
CA LEU A 289 5.02 56.65 -19.46
C LEU A 289 4.79 56.33 -20.95
N SER A 290 3.97 55.32 -21.27
CA SER A 290 3.64 54.98 -22.65
C SER A 290 2.89 56.10 -23.36
N LYS A 291 2.03 56.85 -22.65
CA LYS A 291 1.34 58.03 -23.21
C LYS A 291 2.29 59.19 -23.50
N LYS A 292 3.40 59.30 -22.77
CA LYS A 292 4.38 60.38 -22.90
C LYS A 292 5.49 60.11 -23.94
N GLY A 293 5.48 58.95 -24.59
CA GLY A 293 6.56 58.50 -25.46
C GLY A 293 7.65 57.78 -24.67
N LEU A 294 7.59 56.45 -24.68
CA LEU A 294 8.44 55.59 -23.84
C LEU A 294 9.90 55.59 -24.34
N SER A 295 10.78 56.36 -23.68
CA SER A 295 12.22 56.37 -23.98
C SER A 295 12.89 55.01 -23.71
N LYS A 296 14.06 54.75 -24.31
CA LYS A 296 14.83 53.51 -24.07
C LYS A 296 15.21 53.36 -22.59
N MET A 297 15.54 54.46 -21.92
CA MET A 297 15.86 54.51 -20.49
C MET A 297 14.63 54.14 -19.64
N ASN A 298 13.46 54.74 -19.93
CA ASN A 298 12.22 54.45 -19.20
C ASN A 298 11.81 52.96 -19.33
N LYS A 299 11.98 52.37 -20.53
CA LYS A 299 11.77 50.93 -20.74
C LYS A 299 12.68 50.09 -19.86
N THR A 300 13.96 50.46 -19.79
CA THR A 300 14.97 49.73 -18.99
C THR A 300 14.62 49.78 -17.51
N ILE A 301 14.27 50.95 -16.99
CA ILE A 301 13.83 51.13 -15.59
C ILE A 301 12.59 50.28 -15.30
N LEU A 302 11.58 50.30 -16.17
CA LEU A 302 10.37 49.49 -15.99
C LEU A 302 10.68 47.99 -15.97
N TYR A 303 11.62 47.51 -16.80
CA TYR A 303 12.04 46.11 -16.71
C TYR A 303 12.78 45.80 -15.40
N ILE A 304 13.63 46.71 -14.90
CA ILE A 304 14.29 46.55 -13.59
C ILE A 304 13.25 46.42 -12.49
N VAL A 305 12.28 47.35 -12.43
CA VAL A 305 11.18 47.31 -11.44
C VAL A 305 10.38 46.00 -11.55
N PHE A 306 10.09 45.54 -12.78
CA PHE A 306 9.43 44.25 -12.97
C PHE A 306 10.23 43.08 -12.40
N PHE A 307 11.56 43.07 -12.60
CA PHE A 307 12.43 42.03 -12.03
C PHE A 307 12.55 42.13 -10.52
N GLU A 308 12.57 43.33 -9.94
CA GLU A 308 12.52 43.54 -8.49
C GLU A 308 11.21 42.98 -7.90
N ILE A 309 10.07 43.22 -8.57
CA ILE A 309 8.78 42.64 -8.17
C ILE A 309 8.85 41.10 -8.24
N LEU A 310 9.41 40.52 -9.30
CA LEU A 310 9.57 39.07 -9.41
C LEU A 310 10.49 38.49 -8.32
N LEU A 311 11.59 39.19 -7.99
CA LEU A 311 12.49 38.80 -6.90
C LEU A 311 11.78 38.87 -5.55
N TYR A 312 10.96 39.90 -5.32
CA TYR A 312 10.14 40.01 -4.13
C TYR A 312 9.09 38.89 -4.03
N ILE A 313 8.44 38.54 -5.14
CA ILE A 313 7.55 37.36 -5.19
C ILE A 313 8.35 36.09 -4.87
N GLY A 314 9.54 35.92 -5.43
CA GLY A 314 10.42 34.79 -5.12
C GLY A 314 10.82 34.72 -3.64
N TYR A 315 11.12 35.87 -3.03
CA TYR A 315 11.37 35.98 -1.60
C TYR A 315 10.13 35.56 -0.79
N GLN A 316 8.94 36.05 -1.13
CA GLN A 316 7.69 35.69 -0.45
C GLN A 316 7.36 34.20 -0.59
N VAL A 317 7.61 33.62 -1.78
CA VAL A 317 7.49 32.18 -1.99
C VAL A 317 8.40 31.40 -1.03
N TYR A 318 9.63 31.85 -0.80
CA TYR A 318 10.55 31.22 0.12
C TYR A 318 10.17 31.44 1.59
N SER A 319 9.93 32.69 2.00
CA SER A 319 9.66 33.06 3.40
C SER A 319 8.36 32.47 3.93
N GLN A 320 7.33 32.39 3.09
CA GLN A 320 6.03 31.81 3.43
C GLN A 320 5.94 30.31 3.09
N GLU A 321 7.05 29.70 2.66
CA GLU A 321 7.13 28.28 2.29
C GLU A 321 6.09 27.86 1.21
N LEU A 322 5.74 28.77 0.29
CA LEU A 322 4.79 28.50 -0.80
C LEU A 322 5.34 27.50 -1.83
N TYR A 323 6.65 27.27 -1.83
CA TYR A 323 7.30 26.24 -2.65
C TYR A 323 7.09 24.81 -2.12
N LYS A 324 6.56 24.65 -0.90
CA LYS A 324 6.25 23.36 -0.28
C LYS A 324 4.81 22.95 -0.59
N SER A 325 4.58 21.65 -0.69
CA SER A 325 3.25 21.03 -0.84
C SER A 325 3.22 19.68 -0.10
N GLY A 326 2.09 18.98 -0.15
CA GLY A 326 1.79 17.79 0.65
C GLY A 326 0.57 18.02 1.54
N MET A 327 0.10 16.96 2.22
CA MET A 327 -1.18 16.97 2.95
C MET A 327 -1.32 18.13 3.95
N PHE A 328 -0.26 18.49 4.66
CA PHE A 328 -0.30 19.55 5.69
C PHE A 328 0.05 20.95 5.16
N ARG A 329 0.39 21.06 3.87
CA ARG A 329 0.82 22.31 3.21
C ARG A 329 0.09 22.52 1.88
N SER A 330 -1.09 21.92 1.74
CA SER A 330 -1.91 21.94 0.53
C SER A 330 -2.40 23.35 0.17
N TYR A 331 -2.78 24.14 1.18
CA TYR A 331 -3.16 25.55 0.99
C TYR A 331 -2.02 26.41 0.46
N ASN A 332 -0.79 26.23 0.96
CA ASN A 332 0.39 26.95 0.47
C ASN A 332 0.53 26.81 -1.05
N ALA A 333 0.30 25.59 -1.56
CA ALA A 333 0.38 25.31 -2.98
C ALA A 333 -0.69 26.06 -3.78
N PHE A 334 -1.96 25.99 -3.35
CA PHE A 334 -3.06 26.69 -4.01
C PHE A 334 -2.90 28.23 -3.95
N ASN A 335 -2.53 28.76 -2.78
CA ASN A 335 -2.43 30.20 -2.54
C ASN A 335 -1.42 30.88 -3.48
N PHE A 336 -0.29 30.23 -3.77
CA PHE A 336 0.64 30.72 -4.77
C PHE A 336 -0.01 30.89 -6.14
N TYR A 337 -0.75 29.88 -6.61
CA TYR A 337 -1.41 29.96 -7.92
C TYR A 337 -2.54 30.99 -7.93
N LEU A 338 -3.28 31.13 -6.82
CA LEU A 338 -4.30 32.16 -6.69
C LEU A 338 -3.69 33.56 -6.77
N LEU A 339 -2.60 33.81 -6.04
CA LEU A 339 -1.83 35.06 -6.08
C LEU A 339 -1.28 35.34 -7.47
N MET A 340 -0.62 34.35 -8.08
CA MET A 340 -0.08 34.48 -9.43
C MET A 340 -1.17 34.77 -10.45
N MET A 341 -2.29 34.03 -10.44
CA MET A 341 -3.43 34.28 -11.33
C MET A 341 -4.01 35.68 -11.13
N THR A 342 -4.13 36.15 -9.89
CA THR A 342 -4.59 37.51 -9.58
C THR A 342 -3.65 38.56 -10.17
N CYS A 343 -2.35 38.43 -9.93
CA CYS A 343 -1.35 39.37 -10.43
C CYS A 343 -1.31 39.42 -11.96
N ILE A 344 -1.28 38.27 -12.63
CA ILE A 344 -1.17 38.23 -14.09
C ILE A 344 -2.45 38.67 -14.80
N THR A 345 -3.62 38.52 -14.18
CA THR A 345 -4.91 38.97 -14.75
C THR A 345 -5.12 40.47 -14.57
N LEU A 346 -4.61 41.06 -13.48
CA LEU A 346 -4.64 42.52 -13.27
C LEU A 346 -3.91 43.28 -14.38
N ILE A 347 -2.77 42.77 -14.87
CA ILE A 347 -1.96 43.43 -15.90
C ILE A 347 -2.78 43.74 -17.16
N PRO A 348 -3.36 42.75 -17.89
CA PRO A 348 -4.15 43.04 -19.07
C PRO A 348 -5.43 43.84 -18.75
N MET A 349 -6.07 43.62 -17.60
CA MET A 349 -7.29 44.34 -17.20
C MET A 349 -7.06 45.86 -17.07
N LEU A 350 -5.96 46.27 -16.46
CA LEU A 350 -5.61 47.68 -16.29
C LEU A 350 -5.18 48.38 -17.61
N PHE A 351 -4.90 47.61 -18.67
CA PHE A 351 -4.68 48.11 -20.03
C PHE A 351 -5.95 48.14 -20.89
N LEU A 352 -7.08 47.63 -20.39
CA LEU A 352 -8.36 47.72 -21.08
C LEU A 352 -8.89 49.17 -21.04
N THR A 353 -9.54 49.55 -22.14
CA THR A 353 -10.31 50.81 -22.26
C THR A 353 -11.78 50.44 -22.48
N LYS A 354 -12.72 51.36 -22.23
CA LYS A 354 -14.17 51.13 -22.42
C LYS A 354 -14.49 50.54 -23.80
N ASN A 355 -13.84 51.04 -24.86
CA ASN A 355 -13.99 50.55 -26.24
C ASN A 355 -13.38 49.16 -26.45
N LYS A 356 -12.34 48.77 -25.70
CA LYS A 356 -11.77 47.41 -25.76
C LYS A 356 -12.66 46.41 -25.02
N ILE A 357 -13.32 46.82 -23.93
CA ILE A 357 -14.24 45.99 -23.14
C ILE A 357 -15.51 45.68 -23.96
N SER A 358 -16.15 46.68 -24.56
CA SER A 358 -17.27 46.43 -25.48
C SER A 358 -16.86 45.55 -26.66
N GLY A 359 -15.60 45.69 -27.11
CA GLY A 359 -14.95 44.83 -28.10
C GLY A 359 -14.80 43.35 -27.70
N LEU A 360 -14.76 43.01 -26.41
CA LEU A 360 -14.66 41.61 -25.95
C LEU A 360 -15.92 40.82 -26.26
N PHE A 361 -17.09 41.47 -26.18
CA PHE A 361 -18.39 40.82 -26.39
C PHE A 361 -18.91 40.99 -27.83
N SER A 362 -18.51 42.06 -28.51
CA SER A 362 -18.92 42.34 -29.90
C SER A 362 -18.04 41.67 -30.95
N ASN A 363 -16.73 41.48 -30.71
CA ASN A 363 -15.84 40.82 -31.67
C ASN A 363 -15.83 39.29 -31.42
N PRO A 364 -16.22 38.46 -32.41
CA PRO A 364 -16.32 37.01 -32.22
C PRO A 364 -15.02 36.32 -31.79
N ALA A 365 -13.86 36.76 -32.30
CA ALA A 365 -12.57 36.17 -31.96
C ALA A 365 -12.15 36.52 -30.52
N LYS A 366 -12.37 37.77 -30.09
CA LYS A 366 -12.09 38.19 -28.70
C LYS A 366 -13.06 37.54 -27.71
N ARG A 367 -14.32 37.38 -28.11
CA ARG A 367 -15.35 36.69 -27.33
C ARG A 367 -14.97 35.24 -27.07
N GLU A 368 -14.51 34.54 -28.10
CA GLU A 368 -14.04 33.15 -27.95
C GLU A 368 -12.88 33.04 -26.96
N VAL A 369 -11.85 33.90 -27.08
CA VAL A 369 -10.70 33.90 -26.14
C VAL A 369 -11.16 34.18 -24.70
N PHE A 370 -12.09 35.11 -24.49
CA PHE A 370 -12.63 35.43 -23.18
C PHE A 370 -13.34 34.23 -22.54
N PHE A 371 -14.24 33.57 -23.27
CA PHE A 371 -14.94 32.39 -22.74
C PHE A 371 -14.01 31.19 -22.57
N VAL A 372 -12.97 31.04 -23.41
CA VAL A 372 -11.92 30.02 -23.21
C VAL A 372 -11.18 30.28 -21.91
N ALA A 373 -10.84 31.54 -21.61
CA ALA A 373 -10.20 31.90 -20.35
C ALA A 373 -11.11 31.58 -19.14
N LEU A 374 -12.41 31.88 -19.23
CA LEU A 374 -13.38 31.55 -18.19
C LEU A 374 -13.55 30.04 -17.99
N LEU A 375 -13.58 29.27 -19.07
CA LEU A 375 -13.59 27.81 -19.03
C LEU A 375 -12.37 27.28 -18.28
N LEU A 376 -11.16 27.69 -18.68
CA LEU A 376 -9.93 27.23 -18.04
C LEU A 376 -9.82 27.66 -16.57
N LEU A 377 -10.31 28.84 -16.23
CA LEU A 377 -10.34 29.34 -14.84
C LEU A 377 -11.25 28.48 -13.94
N SER A 378 -12.39 28.02 -14.45
CA SER A 378 -13.39 27.28 -13.68
C SER A 378 -13.11 25.78 -13.57
N MET A 379 -12.35 25.20 -14.51
CA MET A 379 -12.13 23.76 -14.61
C MET A 379 -11.55 23.08 -13.35
N PRO A 380 -10.55 23.65 -12.63
CA PRO A 380 -10.05 22.99 -11.42
C PRO A 380 -11.11 22.81 -10.33
N PHE A 381 -12.04 23.76 -10.20
CA PHE A 381 -13.15 23.69 -9.25
C PHE A 381 -14.22 22.70 -9.70
N VAL A 382 -14.54 22.68 -11.00
CA VAL A 382 -15.44 21.69 -11.61
C VAL A 382 -14.94 20.26 -11.38
N ALA A 383 -13.63 20.05 -11.50
CA ALA A 383 -13.00 18.77 -11.24
C ALA A 383 -13.01 18.40 -9.74
N ALA A 384 -12.87 19.39 -8.85
CA ALA A 384 -12.84 19.17 -7.41
C ALA A 384 -14.23 18.92 -6.77
N ILE A 385 -15.31 19.45 -7.36
CA ILE A 385 -16.66 19.44 -6.78
C ILE A 385 -17.20 18.03 -6.45
N GLY A 386 -17.99 17.92 -5.38
CA GLY A 386 -18.65 16.68 -4.96
C GLY A 386 -17.82 15.80 -4.02
N THR A 387 -16.79 16.35 -3.38
CA THR A 387 -16.06 15.72 -2.28
C THR A 387 -16.18 16.56 -1.01
N ASN A 388 -15.99 15.98 0.17
CA ASN A 388 -15.82 16.75 1.40
C ASN A 388 -14.37 17.25 1.59
N ASN A 389 -13.52 17.21 0.57
CA ASN A 389 -12.22 17.85 0.67
C ASN A 389 -12.40 19.37 0.51
N PRO A 390 -11.61 20.20 1.21
CA PRO A 390 -11.62 21.64 0.98
C PRO A 390 -11.29 21.96 -0.49
N ILE A 391 -12.13 22.76 -1.14
CA ILE A 391 -12.11 22.88 -2.60
C ILE A 391 -10.82 23.54 -3.13
N ALA A 392 -10.26 24.49 -2.39
CA ALA A 392 -9.01 25.15 -2.75
C ALA A 392 -7.86 24.13 -2.81
N GLU A 393 -7.67 23.37 -1.74
CA GLU A 393 -6.67 22.31 -1.66
C GLU A 393 -6.87 21.23 -2.73
N HIS A 394 -8.11 20.74 -2.87
CA HIS A 394 -8.41 19.64 -3.77
C HIS A 394 -8.29 20.05 -5.25
N SER A 395 -8.44 21.33 -5.58
CA SER A 395 -8.26 21.85 -6.93
C SER A 395 -6.79 21.77 -7.42
N VAL A 396 -5.81 21.64 -6.51
CA VAL A 396 -4.39 21.50 -6.87
C VAL A 396 -4.14 20.26 -7.76
N LEU A 397 -4.95 19.22 -7.60
CA LEU A 397 -4.94 18.02 -8.45
C LEU A 397 -5.22 18.32 -9.94
N TYR A 398 -5.80 19.47 -10.23
CA TYR A 398 -6.37 19.82 -11.53
C TYR A 398 -5.79 21.12 -12.12
N MET A 399 -4.61 21.55 -11.66
CA MET A 399 -4.03 22.85 -12.01
C MET A 399 -3.60 23.01 -13.47
N THR A 400 -3.50 21.92 -14.23
CA THR A 400 -3.17 21.94 -15.67
C THR A 400 -3.99 22.97 -16.48
N PHE A 401 -5.26 23.20 -16.12
CA PHE A 401 -6.12 24.17 -16.82
C PHE A 401 -5.71 25.61 -16.54
N TRP A 402 -5.30 25.94 -15.32
CA TRP A 402 -4.73 27.24 -14.98
C TRP A 402 -3.36 27.45 -15.64
N PHE A 403 -2.59 26.38 -15.86
CA PHE A 403 -1.34 26.44 -16.61
C PHE A 403 -1.59 26.70 -18.11
N ALA A 404 -2.67 26.18 -18.69
CA ALA A 404 -3.11 26.57 -20.03
C ALA A 404 -3.60 28.03 -20.08
N LEU A 405 -4.29 28.50 -19.04
CA LEU A 405 -4.71 29.90 -18.91
C LEU A 405 -3.50 30.84 -18.81
N LEU A 406 -2.48 30.44 -18.05
CA LEU A 406 -1.20 31.15 -17.94
C LEU A 406 -0.55 31.37 -19.31
N LEU A 407 -0.58 30.38 -20.20
CA LEU A 407 -0.07 30.50 -21.57
C LEU A 407 -0.85 31.55 -22.39
N ILE A 408 -2.18 31.63 -22.23
CA ILE A 408 -2.99 32.66 -22.90
C ILE A 408 -2.61 34.05 -22.40
N ILE A 409 -2.54 34.23 -21.08
CA ILE A 409 -2.27 35.52 -20.46
C ILE A 409 -0.85 35.98 -20.81
N THR A 410 0.14 35.10 -20.67
CA THR A 410 1.53 35.43 -21.01
C THR A 410 1.72 35.75 -22.50
N GLN A 411 0.95 35.15 -23.41
CA GLN A 411 0.95 35.56 -24.81
C GLN A 411 0.35 36.95 -25.02
N MET A 412 -0.74 37.28 -24.32
CA MET A 412 -1.31 38.63 -24.35
C MET A 412 -0.31 39.68 -23.86
N LEU A 413 0.46 39.36 -22.82
CA LEU A 413 1.53 40.22 -22.31
C LEU A 413 2.68 40.37 -23.31
N SER A 414 3.14 39.28 -23.94
CA SER A 414 4.19 39.32 -24.97
C SER A 414 3.78 40.25 -26.13
N ASN A 415 2.55 40.09 -26.63
CA ASN A 415 2.01 40.93 -27.70
C ASN A 415 1.92 42.41 -27.27
N HIS A 416 1.54 42.68 -26.02
CA HIS A 416 1.43 44.04 -25.49
C HIS A 416 2.79 44.73 -25.37
N PHE A 417 3.76 44.06 -24.75
CA PHE A 417 5.11 44.60 -24.51
C PHE A 417 6.02 44.49 -25.72
N LYS A 418 5.61 43.78 -26.78
CA LYS A 418 6.42 43.42 -27.96
C LYS A 418 7.76 42.76 -27.57
N ASN A 419 7.74 42.01 -26.47
CA ASN A 419 8.91 41.34 -25.91
C ASN A 419 8.44 40.14 -25.08
N ASN A 420 9.17 39.03 -25.16
CA ASN A 420 8.82 37.79 -24.47
C ASN A 420 9.45 37.69 -23.06
N ILE A 421 10.32 38.63 -22.66
CA ILE A 421 11.06 38.53 -21.41
C ILE A 421 10.13 38.47 -20.18
N VAL A 422 9.08 39.28 -20.16
CA VAL A 422 8.06 39.31 -19.08
C VAL A 422 7.35 37.96 -19.01
N SER A 423 6.87 37.47 -20.16
CA SER A 423 6.16 36.21 -20.31
C SER A 423 7.00 35.01 -19.84
N TYR A 424 8.25 34.90 -20.32
CA TYR A 424 9.14 33.82 -19.94
C TYR A 424 9.59 33.89 -18.48
N SER A 425 9.75 35.08 -17.90
CA SER A 425 10.12 35.22 -16.49
C SER A 425 9.00 34.74 -15.56
N ILE A 426 7.75 35.12 -15.88
CA ILE A 426 6.55 34.64 -15.15
C ILE A 426 6.43 33.12 -15.28
N LEU A 427 6.50 32.58 -16.52
CA LEU A 427 6.42 31.14 -16.76
C LEU A 427 7.51 30.37 -16.00
N THR A 428 8.76 30.86 -16.04
CA THR A 428 9.89 30.20 -15.37
C THR A 428 9.69 30.16 -13.86
N LEU A 429 9.32 31.28 -13.23
CA LEU A 429 9.04 31.32 -11.80
C LEU A 429 7.92 30.35 -11.43
N THR A 430 6.79 30.38 -12.14
CA THR A 430 5.65 29.49 -11.87
C THR A 430 6.04 28.01 -12.03
N LEU A 431 6.79 27.65 -13.07
CA LEU A 431 7.21 26.27 -13.30
C LEU A 431 8.24 25.78 -12.28
N LEU A 432 9.15 26.64 -11.82
CA LEU A 432 10.10 26.30 -10.76
C LEU A 432 9.38 26.04 -9.43
N VAL A 433 8.40 26.89 -9.07
CA VAL A 433 7.60 26.69 -7.85
C VAL A 433 6.76 25.42 -7.95
N ALA A 434 6.12 25.17 -9.10
CA ALA A 434 5.35 23.96 -9.31
C ALA A 434 6.22 22.69 -9.23
N SER A 435 7.40 22.73 -9.85
CA SER A 435 8.38 21.64 -9.80
C SER A 435 8.85 21.38 -8.37
N SER A 436 9.14 22.43 -7.60
CA SER A 436 9.46 22.33 -6.19
C SER A 436 8.32 21.72 -5.37
N GLN A 437 7.08 22.15 -5.59
CA GLN A 437 5.91 21.60 -4.91
C GLN A 437 5.70 20.12 -5.23
N ILE A 438 5.89 19.70 -6.48
CA ILE A 438 5.84 18.29 -6.90
C ILE A 438 6.90 17.49 -6.14
N VAL A 439 8.16 17.92 -6.19
CA VAL A 439 9.26 17.21 -5.51
C VAL A 439 9.03 17.18 -3.99
N HIS A 440 8.63 18.30 -3.39
CA HIS A 440 8.36 18.37 -1.95
C HIS A 440 7.21 17.45 -1.53
N GLY A 441 6.05 17.57 -2.17
CA GLY A 441 4.87 16.78 -1.83
C GLY A 441 5.05 15.29 -2.16
N TYR A 442 5.82 14.95 -3.20
CA TYR A 442 6.05 13.56 -3.58
C TYR A 442 7.17 12.89 -2.77
N VAL A 443 8.33 13.54 -2.65
CA VAL A 443 9.52 12.93 -2.05
C VAL A 443 9.59 13.18 -0.54
N PHE A 444 9.36 14.41 -0.10
CA PHE A 444 9.63 14.84 1.27
C PHE A 444 8.40 14.82 2.18
N SER A 445 7.21 14.93 1.62
CA SER A 445 5.94 14.90 2.37
C SER A 445 4.88 14.05 1.66
N PRO A 446 5.19 12.79 1.27
CA PRO A 446 4.27 11.94 0.54
C PRO A 446 2.94 11.74 1.27
N GLN A 447 1.85 11.69 0.50
CA GLN A 447 0.51 11.50 1.03
C GLN A 447 0.42 10.17 1.77
N ARG A 448 0.17 10.22 3.10
CA ARG A 448 -0.10 9.03 3.92
C ARG A 448 0.95 7.91 3.73
N ILE A 449 2.22 8.27 3.59
CA ILE A 449 3.38 7.36 3.69
C ILE A 449 4.22 7.82 4.88
N PRO A 450 4.79 6.93 5.71
CA PRO A 450 5.60 7.36 6.85
C PRO A 450 6.92 7.88 6.34
N ASP A 451 7.38 9.01 6.88
CA ASP A 451 8.62 9.66 6.47
C ASP A 451 8.70 9.98 4.97
N THR A 452 9.90 10.32 4.51
CA THR A 452 10.19 10.65 3.12
C THR A 452 10.33 9.39 2.26
N LEU A 453 10.17 9.51 0.94
CA LEU A 453 10.44 8.41 0.02
C LEU A 453 11.89 7.92 0.10
N THR A 454 12.85 8.78 0.46
CA THR A 454 14.26 8.37 0.62
C THR A 454 14.47 7.33 1.72
N GLN A 455 13.56 7.25 2.70
CA GLN A 455 13.61 6.29 3.81
C GLN A 455 12.88 4.97 3.50
N GLN A 456 12.24 4.86 2.34
CA GLN A 456 11.57 3.63 1.91
C GLN A 456 12.59 2.71 1.22
N THR A 457 13.29 1.91 2.02
CA THR A 457 14.43 1.08 1.58
C THR A 457 14.22 -0.42 1.79
N GLU A 458 13.25 -0.80 2.62
CA GLU A 458 13.07 -2.17 3.06
C GLU A 458 12.12 -2.95 2.16
N LYS A 459 12.44 -4.21 1.86
CA LYS A 459 11.53 -5.14 1.20
C LYS A 459 10.71 -5.88 2.24
N ILE A 460 9.44 -6.13 1.93
CA ILE A 460 8.57 -7.02 2.71
C ILE A 460 8.74 -8.43 2.14
N GLU A 461 9.18 -9.38 2.97
CA GLU A 461 9.45 -10.75 2.55
C GLU A 461 8.19 -11.64 2.61
N GLY A 462 8.11 -12.63 1.71
CA GLY A 462 7.06 -13.65 1.73
C GLY A 462 5.69 -13.21 1.18
N LEU A 463 5.53 -11.96 0.74
CA LEU A 463 4.28 -11.42 0.24
C LEU A 463 4.38 -10.97 -1.23
N LYS A 464 3.76 -11.76 -2.12
CA LYS A 464 3.74 -11.51 -3.57
C LYS A 464 3.22 -10.11 -3.93
N ASN A 465 2.17 -9.63 -3.27
CA ASN A 465 1.56 -8.33 -3.57
C ASN A 465 2.41 -7.14 -3.07
N ALA A 466 3.53 -7.41 -2.37
CA ALA A 466 4.54 -6.42 -1.99
C ALA A 466 5.77 -6.45 -2.92
N ASP A 467 5.82 -7.35 -3.91
CA ASP A 467 7.00 -7.55 -4.75
C ASP A 467 7.42 -6.25 -5.45
N GLY A 468 8.70 -5.93 -5.34
CA GLY A 468 9.30 -4.73 -5.93
C GLY A 468 8.99 -3.42 -5.20
N ILE A 469 8.07 -3.40 -4.23
CA ILE A 469 7.78 -2.24 -3.39
C ILE A 469 8.74 -2.19 -2.20
N LEU A 470 9.26 -0.99 -1.94
CA LEU A 470 10.09 -0.68 -0.79
C LEU A 470 9.29 0.14 0.22
N VAL A 471 9.42 -0.16 1.50
CA VAL A 471 8.73 0.54 2.60
C VAL A 471 9.72 0.94 3.70
N ASP A 472 9.28 1.71 4.70
CA ASP A 472 10.06 1.97 5.91
C ASP A 472 10.06 0.75 6.86
N PRO A 473 11.06 0.62 7.75
CA PRO A 473 11.15 -0.51 8.67
C PRO A 473 9.90 -0.75 9.54
N ARG A 474 9.17 0.30 9.90
CA ARG A 474 7.98 0.15 10.76
C ARG A 474 6.83 -0.49 9.98
N THR A 475 6.61 -0.06 8.74
CA THR A 475 5.61 -0.67 7.86
C THR A 475 5.96 -2.13 7.56
N LYS A 476 7.23 -2.44 7.28
CA LYS A 476 7.71 -3.82 7.10
C LYS A 476 7.36 -4.68 8.30
N ASN A 477 7.85 -4.30 9.49
CA ASN A 477 7.65 -5.08 10.71
C ASN A 477 6.16 -5.29 11.01
N PHE A 478 5.35 -4.25 10.84
CA PHE A 478 3.91 -4.31 11.05
C PHE A 478 3.22 -5.36 10.16
N ILE A 479 3.52 -5.38 8.85
CA ILE A 479 2.90 -6.31 7.91
C ILE A 479 3.46 -7.73 8.08
N GLU A 480 4.77 -7.88 8.25
CA GLU A 480 5.40 -9.19 8.43
C GLU A 480 4.95 -9.86 9.74
N GLU A 481 4.76 -9.10 10.82
CA GLU A 481 4.25 -9.66 12.08
C GLU A 481 2.83 -10.21 11.92
N ILE A 482 1.94 -9.48 11.22
CA ILE A 482 0.59 -9.96 10.90
C ILE A 482 0.64 -11.21 10.02
N HIS A 483 1.47 -11.18 8.96
CA HIS A 483 1.63 -12.31 8.04
C HIS A 483 2.14 -13.56 8.77
N ASN A 484 3.16 -13.40 9.61
CA ASN A 484 3.76 -14.49 10.38
C ASN A 484 2.75 -15.11 11.35
N LEU A 485 1.93 -14.30 12.04
CA LEU A 485 0.87 -14.81 12.91
C LEU A 485 -0.14 -15.66 12.13
N LEU A 486 -0.55 -15.20 10.95
CA LEU A 486 -1.49 -15.94 10.10
C LEU A 486 -0.88 -17.26 9.60
N VAL A 487 0.33 -17.24 9.04
CA VAL A 487 1.00 -18.45 8.50
C VAL A 487 1.30 -19.45 9.60
N GLU A 488 1.75 -18.98 10.76
CA GLU A 488 2.11 -19.85 11.88
C GLU A 488 0.85 -20.49 12.46
N LEU A 489 -0.20 -19.71 12.76
CA LEU A 489 -1.31 -20.17 13.60
C LEU A 489 -2.53 -20.66 12.81
N THR A 490 -2.58 -20.44 11.50
CA THR A 490 -3.76 -20.78 10.68
C THR A 490 -3.39 -21.49 9.39
N ASN A 491 -4.36 -22.15 8.77
CA ASN A 491 -4.23 -22.75 7.44
C ASN A 491 -4.76 -21.81 6.33
N TYR A 492 -4.80 -20.49 6.59
CA TYR A 492 -5.30 -19.52 5.62
C TYR A 492 -4.56 -19.64 4.28
N GLN A 493 -5.29 -19.36 3.20
CA GLN A 493 -4.79 -19.44 1.85
C GLN A 493 -4.90 -18.08 1.16
N PRO A 494 -4.08 -17.84 0.12
CA PRO A 494 -4.31 -16.74 -0.81
C PRO A 494 -5.78 -16.64 -1.23
N LYS A 495 -6.26 -15.41 -1.35
CA LYS A 495 -7.64 -15.02 -1.69
C LYS A 495 -8.71 -15.42 -0.67
N ASN A 496 -8.33 -15.78 0.56
CA ASN A 496 -9.31 -15.85 1.64
C ASN A 496 -9.99 -14.48 1.84
N PRO A 497 -11.31 -14.48 2.14
CA PRO A 497 -11.99 -13.24 2.43
C PRO A 497 -11.41 -12.60 3.69
N MET A 498 -11.24 -11.28 3.68
CA MET A 498 -10.74 -10.55 4.85
C MET A 498 -11.45 -9.20 4.97
N ILE A 499 -11.91 -8.88 6.19
CA ILE A 499 -12.53 -7.59 6.50
C ILE A 499 -11.62 -6.82 7.45
N SER A 500 -11.17 -5.65 7.01
CA SER A 500 -10.45 -4.67 7.82
C SER A 500 -11.41 -3.57 8.27
N PHE A 501 -11.81 -3.59 9.54
CA PHE A 501 -12.61 -2.52 10.14
C PHE A 501 -11.75 -1.32 10.57
N ASN A 502 -10.44 -1.48 10.69
CA ASN A 502 -9.49 -0.38 10.95
C ASN A 502 -9.20 0.49 9.71
N SER A 503 -10.08 0.48 8.70
CA SER A 503 -9.96 1.32 7.50
C SER A 503 -8.63 1.17 6.76
N SER A 504 -8.07 -0.05 6.71
CA SER A 504 -6.76 -0.34 6.14
C SER A 504 -6.83 -1.44 5.06
N PRO A 505 -7.43 -1.16 3.89
CA PRO A 505 -7.44 -2.09 2.75
C PRO A 505 -6.05 -2.65 2.40
N GLY A 506 -4.99 -1.88 2.64
CA GLY A 506 -3.63 -2.31 2.32
C GLY A 506 -3.18 -3.56 3.07
N ILE A 507 -3.67 -3.79 4.30
CA ILE A 507 -3.39 -5.03 5.02
C ILE A 507 -3.96 -6.22 4.24
N VAL A 508 -5.21 -6.11 3.80
CA VAL A 508 -5.88 -7.18 3.04
C VAL A 508 -5.18 -7.41 1.71
N TYR A 509 -4.86 -6.35 0.96
CA TYR A 509 -4.17 -6.46 -0.33
C TYR A 509 -2.80 -7.12 -0.20
N LEU A 510 -1.96 -6.67 0.73
CA LEU A 510 -0.60 -7.19 0.89
C LEU A 510 -0.59 -8.66 1.31
N LEU A 511 -1.56 -9.10 2.12
CA LEU A 511 -1.73 -10.50 2.55
C LEU A 511 -2.42 -11.38 1.49
N ASP A 512 -2.58 -10.87 0.27
CA ASP A 512 -3.27 -11.53 -0.84
C ASP A 512 -4.72 -11.94 -0.51
N GLY A 513 -5.40 -11.15 0.32
CA GLY A 513 -6.82 -11.34 0.65
C GLY A 513 -7.77 -10.58 -0.29
N ILE A 514 -9.06 -10.87 -0.16
CA ILE A 514 -10.13 -10.15 -0.86
C ILE A 514 -11.11 -9.59 0.17
N THR A 515 -11.46 -8.31 0.08
CA THR A 515 -12.50 -7.77 0.95
C THR A 515 -13.88 -7.99 0.30
N PRO A 516 -14.81 -8.70 0.98
CA PRO A 516 -16.16 -8.94 0.44
C PRO A 516 -16.90 -7.63 0.17
N GLY A 517 -17.46 -7.45 -1.02
CA GLY A 517 -18.37 -6.37 -1.39
C GLY A 517 -17.76 -4.98 -1.57
N SER A 518 -16.86 -4.56 -0.67
CA SER A 518 -16.22 -3.24 -0.72
C SER A 518 -14.81 -3.28 -0.18
N ALA A 519 -13.88 -2.60 -0.86
CA ALA A 519 -12.52 -2.41 -0.37
C ALA A 519 -12.42 -1.58 0.94
N TRP A 520 -13.49 -0.91 1.41
CA TRP A 520 -13.40 -0.06 2.61
C TRP A 520 -14.58 -0.19 3.56
N TYR A 521 -14.38 -0.97 4.63
CA TYR A 521 -15.28 -1.05 5.78
C TYR A 521 -14.96 0.03 6.81
N LYS A 522 -15.98 0.76 7.26
CA LYS A 522 -15.84 1.80 8.28
C LYS A 522 -16.68 1.46 9.52
N PRO A 523 -16.12 1.41 10.74
CA PRO A 523 -16.87 0.96 11.93
C PRO A 523 -18.17 1.75 12.17
N ASN A 524 -18.15 3.05 11.88
CA ASN A 524 -19.25 3.97 12.15
C ASN A 524 -20.34 3.99 11.06
N PHE A 525 -20.25 3.14 10.04
CA PHE A 525 -21.23 3.08 8.95
C PHE A 525 -21.77 1.65 8.74
N PRO A 526 -22.44 1.06 9.73
CA PRO A 526 -22.88 -0.34 9.69
C PRO A 526 -23.85 -0.63 8.55
N ASP A 527 -24.79 0.29 8.24
CA ASP A 527 -25.79 0.06 7.20
C ASP A 527 -25.16 0.07 5.80
N ARG A 528 -24.23 1.01 5.54
CA ARG A 528 -23.39 1.02 4.34
C ARG A 528 -22.59 -0.28 4.21
N ASN A 529 -21.88 -0.66 5.27
CA ASN A 529 -21.02 -1.85 5.26
C ASN A 529 -21.85 -3.13 5.02
N CYS A 530 -23.05 -3.19 5.60
CA CYS A 530 -23.96 -4.31 5.38
C CYS A 530 -24.46 -4.34 3.94
N PHE A 531 -24.93 -3.21 3.40
CA PHE A 531 -25.34 -3.11 1.98
C PHE A 531 -24.25 -3.61 1.03
N GLU A 532 -23.01 -3.19 1.25
CA GLU A 532 -21.87 -3.63 0.45
C GLU A 532 -21.59 -5.12 0.64
N LEU A 533 -21.58 -5.62 1.88
CA LEU A 533 -21.42 -7.06 2.16
C LEU A 533 -22.50 -7.89 1.46
N GLN A 534 -23.73 -7.37 1.36
CA GLN A 534 -24.83 -8.07 0.72
C GLN A 534 -24.61 -8.31 -0.78
N LYS A 535 -23.79 -7.48 -1.44
CA LYS A 535 -23.48 -7.54 -2.88
C LYS A 535 -22.21 -8.33 -3.22
N THR A 536 -21.50 -8.86 -2.23
CA THR A 536 -20.31 -9.71 -2.46
C THR A 536 -20.62 -10.92 -3.36
N GLN A 537 -19.67 -11.27 -4.23
CA GLN A 537 -19.75 -12.48 -5.07
C GLN A 537 -18.92 -13.64 -4.50
N LEU A 538 -18.25 -13.44 -3.37
CA LEU A 538 -17.45 -14.46 -2.71
C LEU A 538 -18.34 -15.54 -2.07
N SER A 539 -17.97 -16.81 -2.26
CA SER A 539 -18.72 -17.97 -1.77
C SER A 539 -18.14 -18.61 -0.50
N ASN A 540 -16.89 -18.31 -0.15
CA ASN A 540 -16.15 -18.91 0.97
C ASN A 540 -16.11 -18.01 2.22
N LEU A 541 -17.17 -17.23 2.46
CA LEU A 541 -17.26 -16.23 3.52
C LEU A 541 -17.08 -16.78 4.95
N GLN A 542 -17.34 -18.06 5.17
CA GLN A 542 -17.06 -18.73 6.44
C GLN A 542 -15.57 -18.67 6.85
N ASN A 543 -14.66 -18.44 5.90
CA ASN A 543 -13.22 -18.29 6.13
C ASN A 543 -12.78 -16.83 6.29
N THR A 544 -13.72 -15.91 6.55
CA THR A 544 -13.40 -14.48 6.64
C THR A 544 -12.46 -14.19 7.81
N ILE A 545 -11.31 -13.59 7.56
CA ILE A 545 -10.42 -13.08 8.61
C ILE A 545 -10.84 -11.64 8.94
N VAL A 546 -10.89 -11.28 10.22
CA VAL A 546 -11.31 -9.95 10.67
C VAL A 546 -10.14 -9.24 11.34
N PHE A 547 -9.82 -8.04 10.84
CA PHE A 547 -8.90 -7.11 11.48
C PHE A 547 -9.70 -6.00 12.16
N LEU A 548 -9.45 -5.81 13.46
CA LEU A 548 -10.18 -4.85 14.29
C LEU A 548 -9.19 -4.00 15.09
N GLU A 549 -9.42 -2.70 15.17
CA GLU A 549 -8.64 -1.86 16.08
C GLU A 549 -8.97 -2.21 17.54
N ALA A 550 -7.96 -2.29 18.40
CA ALA A 550 -8.16 -2.63 19.81
C ALA A 550 -9.17 -1.67 20.47
N HIS A 551 -9.96 -2.23 21.39
CA HIS A 551 -11.07 -1.54 22.08
C HIS A 551 -12.24 -1.09 21.18
N THR A 552 -12.19 -1.33 19.86
CA THR A 552 -13.34 -1.12 18.97
C THR A 552 -14.26 -2.34 18.99
N GLN A 553 -15.57 -2.13 18.89
CA GLN A 553 -16.55 -3.20 18.71
C GLN A 553 -17.24 -3.06 17.36
N VAL A 554 -17.55 -4.19 16.72
CA VAL A 554 -18.36 -4.21 15.51
C VAL A 554 -19.81 -3.98 15.89
N HIS A 555 -20.46 -3.01 15.23
CA HIS A 555 -21.85 -2.64 15.52
C HIS A 555 -22.80 -3.85 15.36
N PRO A 556 -23.82 -4.03 16.24
CA PRO A 556 -24.73 -5.19 16.21
C PRO A 556 -25.41 -5.44 14.85
N ASN A 557 -25.88 -4.39 14.17
CA ASN A 557 -26.45 -4.53 12.82
C ASN A 557 -25.48 -5.15 11.82
N MET A 558 -24.20 -4.76 11.87
CA MET A 558 -23.17 -5.32 11.00
C MET A 558 -22.90 -6.78 11.37
N VAL A 559 -22.87 -7.12 12.66
CA VAL A 559 -22.75 -8.50 13.13
C VAL A 559 -23.91 -9.37 12.62
N GLY A 560 -25.15 -8.86 12.68
CA GLY A 560 -26.32 -9.54 12.12
C GLY A 560 -26.17 -9.81 10.61
N CYS A 561 -25.74 -8.80 9.86
CA CYS A 561 -25.50 -8.90 8.42
C CYS A 561 -24.38 -9.89 8.06
N MET A 562 -23.29 -9.90 8.84
CA MET A 562 -22.22 -10.89 8.73
C MET A 562 -22.77 -12.31 8.90
N LYS A 563 -23.60 -12.53 9.91
CA LYS A 563 -24.23 -13.83 10.17
C LYS A 563 -25.15 -14.28 9.04
N GLU A 564 -25.95 -13.38 8.46
CA GLU A 564 -26.82 -13.68 7.31
C GLU A 564 -26.03 -14.16 6.08
N LYS A 565 -24.80 -13.66 5.89
CA LYS A 565 -23.88 -14.10 4.84
C LYS A 565 -23.01 -15.30 5.20
N GLY A 566 -23.26 -15.95 6.35
CA GLY A 566 -22.52 -17.12 6.80
C GLY A 566 -21.19 -16.80 7.50
N ILE A 567 -20.98 -15.56 7.93
CA ILE A 567 -19.83 -15.15 8.74
C ILE A 567 -20.24 -15.14 10.23
N ASP A 568 -19.97 -16.23 10.95
CA ASP A 568 -20.34 -16.40 12.37
C ASP A 568 -19.40 -15.66 13.35
N PHE A 569 -19.35 -14.34 13.22
CA PHE A 569 -18.59 -13.43 14.07
C PHE A 569 -19.50 -12.86 15.18
N PRO A 570 -19.02 -12.64 16.42
CA PRO A 570 -17.70 -12.99 16.94
C PRO A 570 -17.63 -14.42 17.55
N ASN A 571 -18.76 -15.14 17.64
CA ASN A 571 -18.87 -16.36 18.45
C ASN A 571 -17.95 -17.51 18.00
N ASN A 572 -17.77 -17.68 16.68
CA ASN A 572 -16.88 -18.70 16.13
C ASN A 572 -15.45 -18.17 15.88
N TYR A 573 -15.06 -17.05 16.47
CA TYR A 573 -13.76 -16.42 16.24
C TYR A 573 -12.85 -16.53 17.46
N VAL A 574 -11.53 -16.49 17.20
CA VAL A 574 -10.49 -16.42 18.21
C VAL A 574 -9.51 -15.32 17.82
N LYS A 575 -9.10 -14.50 18.80
CA LYS A 575 -7.97 -13.56 18.63
C LYS A 575 -6.68 -14.36 18.64
N ILE A 576 -5.94 -14.36 17.53
CA ILE A 576 -4.65 -15.06 17.41
C ILE A 576 -3.45 -14.16 17.74
N GLY A 577 -3.64 -12.84 17.69
CA GLY A 577 -2.61 -11.88 18.01
C GLY A 577 -3.12 -10.44 17.93
N GLU A 578 -2.25 -9.52 18.32
CA GLU A 578 -2.50 -8.09 18.34
C GLU A 578 -1.18 -7.36 18.07
N VAL A 579 -1.15 -6.57 17.00
CA VAL A 579 0.07 -5.93 16.51
C VAL A 579 -0.07 -4.40 16.63
N PRO A 580 0.86 -3.68 17.27
CA PRO A 580 0.82 -2.22 17.35
C PRO A 580 0.80 -1.56 15.97
N HIS A 581 -0.11 -0.63 15.73
CA HIS A 581 -0.16 0.09 14.47
C HIS A 581 0.99 1.10 14.39
N TYR A 582 1.79 1.06 13.34
CA TYR A 582 3.00 1.90 13.20
C TYR A 582 2.74 3.42 13.16
N ARG A 583 1.50 3.85 12.91
CA ARG A 583 1.08 5.28 12.82
C ARG A 583 0.14 5.76 13.90
N TYR A 584 -0.65 4.87 14.48
CA TYR A 584 -1.74 5.26 15.37
C TYR A 584 -1.41 4.75 16.76
N ASN A 585 -1.85 5.46 17.79
CA ASN A 585 -1.71 4.98 19.16
C ASN A 585 -2.77 3.91 19.47
N ALA A 586 -2.78 2.85 18.67
CA ALA A 586 -3.73 1.75 18.69
C ALA A 586 -3.04 0.49 18.14
N SER A 587 -3.61 -0.67 18.40
CA SER A 587 -3.15 -1.96 17.88
C SER A 587 -4.24 -2.59 17.01
N VAL A 588 -3.82 -3.46 16.08
CA VAL A 588 -4.71 -4.23 15.22
C VAL A 588 -4.80 -5.66 15.77
N GLN A 589 -6.00 -6.03 16.19
CA GLN A 589 -6.36 -7.38 16.57
C GLN A 589 -6.65 -8.22 15.33
N ILE A 590 -6.10 -9.44 15.32
CA ILE A 590 -6.30 -10.40 14.23
C ILE A 590 -7.22 -11.50 14.76
N LEU A 591 -8.45 -11.52 14.26
CA LEU A 591 -9.47 -12.49 14.63
C LEU A 591 -9.72 -13.44 13.46
N VAL A 592 -9.68 -14.73 13.74
CA VAL A 592 -9.87 -15.77 12.72
C VAL A 592 -10.96 -16.75 13.16
N PRO A 593 -11.73 -17.32 12.22
CA PRO A 593 -12.70 -18.36 12.52
C PRO A 593 -11.98 -19.61 13.01
N LYS A 594 -12.55 -20.31 14.01
CA LYS A 594 -11.93 -21.47 14.66
C LYS A 594 -11.52 -22.58 13.68
N GLN A 595 -12.23 -22.73 12.57
CA GLN A 595 -11.94 -23.73 11.54
C GLN A 595 -10.65 -23.45 10.75
N LEU A 596 -10.18 -22.20 10.73
CA LEU A 596 -8.89 -21.86 10.14
C LEU A 596 -7.73 -22.07 11.10
N LEU A 597 -7.99 -22.24 12.40
CA LEU A 597 -6.92 -22.48 13.36
C LEU A 597 -6.26 -23.81 13.04
N ASN A 598 -4.95 -23.75 12.92
CA ASN A 598 -4.19 -24.97 12.87
C ASN A 598 -4.29 -25.70 14.23
N PRO A 599 -4.17 -27.04 14.25
CA PRO A 599 -4.22 -27.81 15.49
C PRO A 599 -3.11 -27.39 16.47
N LYS A 600 -3.41 -27.40 17.76
CA LYS A 600 -2.42 -27.12 18.80
C LYS A 600 -1.45 -28.30 18.93
N LEU A 601 -0.16 -27.99 19.06
CA LEU A 601 0.87 -29.01 19.20
C LEU A 601 1.13 -29.35 20.67
N ASP A 602 1.34 -30.63 20.95
CA ASP A 602 2.00 -31.13 22.14
C ASP A 602 3.51 -31.14 21.86
N LEU A 603 4.19 -30.20 22.51
CA LEU A 603 5.58 -29.87 22.21
C LEU A 603 6.53 -30.68 23.08
N TYR A 604 7.61 -31.17 22.49
CA TYR A 604 8.67 -31.93 23.16
C TYR A 604 10.04 -31.36 22.82
N LEU A 605 10.77 -30.97 23.86
CA LEU A 605 12.13 -30.46 23.72
C LEU A 605 13.11 -31.63 23.67
N LEU A 606 13.92 -31.69 22.61
CA LEU A 606 14.92 -32.72 22.37
C LEU A 606 16.31 -32.13 22.65
N ILE A 607 16.90 -32.48 23.80
CA ILE A 607 18.19 -31.94 24.24
C ILE A 607 19.14 -33.04 24.68
N GLY A 608 20.44 -32.72 24.69
CA GLY A 608 21.51 -33.67 24.97
C GLY A 608 22.62 -33.58 23.94
N GLN A 609 23.25 -34.71 23.63
CA GLN A 609 24.41 -34.75 22.72
C GLN A 609 24.14 -35.55 21.43
N SER A 610 25.18 -36.12 20.84
CA SER A 610 25.16 -36.72 19.49
C SER A 610 24.17 -37.86 19.35
N ASN A 611 23.94 -38.67 20.38
CA ASN A 611 22.93 -39.74 20.34
C ASN A 611 21.48 -39.21 20.37
N MET A 612 21.21 -38.04 21.00
CA MET A 612 19.93 -37.35 20.84
C MET A 612 19.83 -36.69 19.45
N ALA A 613 20.90 -36.05 19.01
CA ALA A 613 20.96 -35.37 17.72
C ALA A 613 20.76 -36.36 16.56
N GLY A 614 21.26 -37.58 16.71
CA GLY A 614 21.20 -38.66 15.72
C GLY A 614 22.48 -38.76 14.90
N ARG A 615 23.02 -39.98 14.81
CA ARG A 615 24.18 -40.35 13.97
C ARG A 615 23.96 -41.64 13.17
N GLY A 616 22.78 -42.26 13.34
CA GLY A 616 22.42 -43.42 12.54
C GLY A 616 22.33 -43.06 11.06
N LYS A 617 22.65 -44.02 10.18
CA LYS A 617 22.50 -43.85 8.74
C LYS A 617 21.01 -43.65 8.39
N ILE A 618 20.69 -42.57 7.69
CA ILE A 618 19.32 -42.29 7.24
C ILE A 618 18.88 -43.36 6.24
N GLU A 619 17.72 -43.97 6.52
CA GLU A 619 17.06 -44.93 5.64
C GLU A 619 15.77 -44.34 5.04
N GLN A 620 15.18 -44.99 4.03
CA GLN A 620 13.96 -44.49 3.37
C GLN A 620 12.81 -44.21 4.35
N GLN A 621 12.64 -45.05 5.38
CA GLN A 621 11.60 -44.86 6.39
C GLN A 621 11.77 -43.62 7.27
N ASP A 622 13.01 -43.13 7.38
CA ASP A 622 13.36 -41.95 8.16
C ASP A 622 13.05 -40.65 7.38
N LEU A 623 12.87 -40.75 6.05
CA LEU A 623 12.45 -39.66 5.17
C LEU A 623 10.93 -39.53 5.05
N MET A 624 10.17 -40.55 5.47
CA MET A 624 8.70 -40.55 5.42
C MET A 624 8.12 -39.67 6.54
N THR A 625 7.44 -38.59 6.17
CA THR A 625 6.75 -37.69 7.10
C THR A 625 5.45 -38.30 7.65
N HIS A 626 4.94 -37.78 8.77
CA HIS A 626 3.63 -38.14 9.31
C HIS A 626 2.79 -36.87 9.53
N PRO A 627 1.52 -36.79 9.06
CA PRO A 627 0.75 -35.55 9.01
C PRO A 627 0.55 -34.85 10.36
N GLN A 628 0.61 -35.61 11.46
CA GLN A 628 0.48 -35.13 12.83
C GLN A 628 1.81 -34.89 13.57
N VAL A 629 2.96 -35.05 12.91
CA VAL A 629 4.28 -34.88 13.55
C VAL A 629 5.06 -33.77 12.84
N PHE A 630 5.33 -32.72 13.60
CA PHE A 630 5.98 -31.50 13.14
C PHE A 630 7.34 -31.34 13.82
N VAL A 631 8.25 -30.62 13.18
CA VAL A 631 9.55 -30.24 13.72
C VAL A 631 9.75 -28.73 13.58
N LEU A 632 10.29 -28.09 14.61
CA LEU A 632 10.77 -26.71 14.52
C LEU A 632 12.15 -26.74 13.84
N ASN A 633 12.25 -26.23 12.61
CA ASN A 633 13.47 -26.31 11.81
C ASN A 633 14.54 -25.28 12.25
N TYR A 634 15.65 -25.20 11.50
CA TYR A 634 16.76 -24.27 11.75
C TYR A 634 16.29 -22.81 11.83
N ASP A 635 15.46 -22.38 10.88
CA ASP A 635 14.89 -21.02 10.78
C ASP A 635 13.76 -20.75 11.78
N SER A 636 13.51 -21.69 12.70
CA SER A 636 12.42 -21.62 13.68
C SER A 636 11.02 -21.57 13.06
N LYS A 637 10.84 -22.27 11.93
CA LYS A 637 9.55 -22.52 11.28
C LYS A 637 9.11 -23.97 11.47
N TRP A 638 7.80 -24.20 11.48
CA TRP A 638 7.23 -25.55 11.63
C TRP A 638 7.14 -26.26 10.28
N ASP A 639 7.77 -27.44 10.20
CA ASP A 639 7.72 -28.32 9.03
C ASP A 639 7.21 -29.72 9.41
N GLN A 640 6.81 -30.51 8.40
CA GLN A 640 6.56 -31.94 8.56
C GLN A 640 7.87 -32.67 8.92
N ALA A 641 7.87 -33.44 10.00
CA ALA A 641 9.10 -34.02 10.55
C ALA A 641 9.65 -35.17 9.69
N LYS A 642 10.95 -35.12 9.37
CA LYS A 642 11.76 -36.17 8.75
C LYS A 642 13.21 -36.08 9.25
N GLU A 643 13.98 -37.16 9.17
CA GLU A 643 15.41 -37.12 9.54
C GLU A 643 16.28 -36.44 8.46
N PRO A 644 17.40 -35.80 8.86
CA PRO A 644 17.83 -35.57 10.24
C PRO A 644 17.02 -34.44 10.89
N LEU A 645 16.52 -34.66 12.11
CA LEU A 645 15.79 -33.62 12.85
C LEU A 645 16.71 -32.52 13.39
N HIS A 646 17.94 -32.86 13.76
CA HIS A 646 18.92 -31.93 14.30
C HIS A 646 19.87 -31.42 13.21
N PHE A 647 20.41 -30.23 13.43
CA PHE A 647 21.30 -29.51 12.54
C PHE A 647 22.59 -29.09 13.26
N ASP A 648 22.99 -29.86 14.28
CA ASP A 648 24.15 -29.54 15.12
C ASP A 648 25.48 -29.68 14.37
N LYS A 649 25.57 -30.69 13.48
CA LYS A 649 26.72 -30.98 12.62
C LYS A 649 26.24 -31.51 11.27
N ALA A 650 27.09 -31.39 10.24
CA ALA A 650 26.80 -31.91 8.89
C ALA A 650 26.57 -33.43 8.83
N ILE A 651 27.06 -34.16 9.84
CA ILE A 651 26.91 -35.62 9.99
C ILE A 651 25.65 -36.03 10.75
N ALA A 652 24.72 -35.11 11.02
CA ALA A 652 23.46 -35.44 11.67
C ALA A 652 22.70 -36.50 10.85
N GLY A 653 22.18 -37.51 11.56
CA GLY A 653 21.51 -38.67 10.96
C GLY A 653 20.27 -39.06 11.77
N THR A 654 19.89 -40.33 11.71
CA THR A 654 18.73 -40.86 12.42
C THR A 654 18.96 -40.81 13.93
N GLY A 655 18.06 -40.14 14.65
CA GLY A 655 18.00 -40.07 16.11
C GLY A 655 16.69 -40.65 16.67
N PRO A 656 16.44 -40.52 17.98
CA PRO A 656 15.21 -41.03 18.60
C PRO A 656 13.99 -40.12 18.40
N GLY A 657 14.17 -38.88 17.94
CA GLY A 657 13.12 -37.87 17.93
C GLY A 657 11.95 -38.19 16.99
N LEU A 658 12.22 -38.64 15.75
CA LEU A 658 11.15 -38.87 14.77
C LEU A 658 10.31 -40.10 15.14
N SER A 659 10.96 -41.19 15.55
CA SER A 659 10.26 -42.40 16.00
C SER A 659 9.47 -42.15 17.29
N PHE A 660 9.99 -41.33 18.20
CA PHE A 660 9.26 -40.84 19.37
C PHE A 660 7.97 -40.11 18.94
N GLY A 661 8.06 -39.13 18.04
CA GLY A 661 6.89 -38.39 17.57
C GLY A 661 5.85 -39.30 16.89
N LYS A 662 6.30 -40.22 16.02
CA LYS A 662 5.46 -41.22 15.35
C LYS A 662 4.82 -42.22 16.33
N ALA A 663 5.51 -42.57 17.41
CA ALA A 663 4.96 -43.45 18.45
C ALA A 663 3.95 -42.71 19.33
N MET A 664 4.21 -41.46 19.70
CA MET A 664 3.28 -40.64 20.50
C MET A 664 1.94 -40.45 19.81
N VAL A 665 1.91 -40.13 18.50
CA VAL A 665 0.63 -39.98 17.76
C VAL A 665 -0.20 -41.26 17.68
N LYS A 666 0.40 -42.45 17.88
CA LYS A 666 -0.35 -43.71 17.95
C LYS A 666 -1.08 -43.89 19.29
N THR A 667 -0.71 -43.13 20.32
CA THR A 667 -1.36 -43.23 21.64
C THR A 667 -2.74 -42.59 21.66
N HIS A 668 -2.97 -41.56 20.84
CA HIS A 668 -4.24 -40.84 20.75
C HIS A 668 -4.45 -40.30 19.32
N SER A 669 -5.60 -40.52 18.71
CA SER A 669 -5.85 -40.12 17.31
C SER A 669 -5.92 -38.62 17.07
N ASN A 670 -6.14 -37.80 18.11
CA ASN A 670 -6.35 -36.35 18.00
C ASN A 670 -5.18 -35.48 18.49
N ILE A 671 -4.01 -36.05 18.77
CA ILE A 671 -2.83 -35.27 19.16
C ILE A 671 -1.95 -34.93 17.97
N TYR A 672 -1.37 -33.73 18.00
CA TYR A 672 -0.37 -33.28 17.04
C TYR A 672 0.92 -33.04 17.81
N ILE A 673 2.02 -33.60 17.35
CA ILE A 673 3.31 -33.56 18.06
C ILE A 673 4.19 -32.50 17.42
N GLY A 674 4.81 -31.65 18.23
CA GLY A 674 5.84 -30.70 17.81
C GLY A 674 7.18 -31.02 18.44
N LEU A 675 8.18 -31.35 17.63
CA LEU A 675 9.53 -31.66 18.07
C LEU A 675 10.41 -30.40 18.02
N ILE A 676 11.11 -30.12 19.11
CA ILE A 676 12.00 -28.96 19.23
C ILE A 676 13.45 -29.47 19.34
N PRO A 677 14.17 -29.65 18.21
CA PRO A 677 15.53 -30.16 18.19
C PRO A 677 16.51 -29.09 18.69
N CYS A 678 17.26 -29.42 19.73
CA CYS A 678 18.24 -28.54 20.38
C CYS A 678 19.52 -29.27 20.84
N ALA A 679 19.63 -30.58 20.67
CA ALA A 679 20.83 -31.33 21.05
C ALA A 679 22.08 -30.87 20.28
N VAL A 680 23.24 -30.95 20.95
CA VAL A 680 24.55 -30.53 20.40
C VAL A 680 25.59 -31.60 20.71
N GLY A 681 26.16 -32.22 19.68
CA GLY A 681 27.18 -33.27 19.84
C GLY A 681 28.41 -32.83 20.64
N GLU A 682 29.04 -33.79 21.34
CA GLU A 682 30.26 -33.60 22.15
C GLU A 682 30.11 -32.57 23.29
N THR A 683 28.90 -32.34 23.77
CA THR A 683 28.65 -31.48 24.93
C THR A 683 28.59 -32.30 26.22
N SER A 684 29.35 -31.87 27.22
CA SER A 684 29.15 -32.28 28.62
C SER A 684 27.97 -31.53 29.26
N VAL A 685 27.45 -32.03 30.37
CA VAL A 685 26.34 -31.40 31.12
C VAL A 685 26.70 -30.00 31.63
N ASP A 686 27.99 -29.66 31.73
CA ASP A 686 28.46 -28.31 32.07
C ASP A 686 28.04 -27.27 31.02
N TYR A 687 28.07 -27.60 29.73
CA TYR A 687 27.62 -26.67 28.68
C TYR A 687 26.10 -26.46 28.66
N TRP A 688 25.36 -27.35 29.33
CA TRP A 688 23.92 -27.25 29.51
C TRP A 688 23.53 -26.42 30.75
N GLN A 689 24.49 -25.92 31.53
CA GLN A 689 24.18 -25.00 32.62
C GLN A 689 23.94 -23.57 32.12
N ARG A 690 23.15 -22.80 32.88
CA ARG A 690 22.80 -21.42 32.55
C ARG A 690 24.05 -20.55 32.34
N ASN A 691 24.02 -19.65 31.35
CA ASN A 691 25.14 -18.77 30.96
C ASN A 691 26.45 -19.48 30.55
N LYS A 692 26.45 -20.79 30.31
CA LYS A 692 27.63 -21.50 29.79
C LYS A 692 27.63 -21.46 28.26
N LYS A 693 28.83 -21.34 27.69
CA LYS A 693 29.03 -21.11 26.26
C LYS A 693 30.15 -21.97 25.72
N ILE A 694 29.89 -22.63 24.59
CA ILE A 694 30.90 -23.32 23.80
C ILE A 694 31.61 -22.26 22.96
N LYS A 695 32.84 -21.90 23.35
CA LYS A 695 33.58 -20.78 22.73
C LYS A 695 33.79 -20.97 21.23
N GLN A 696 34.12 -22.19 20.81
CA GLN A 696 34.41 -22.54 19.42
C GLN A 696 33.20 -22.42 18.50
N LEU A 697 32.01 -22.73 19.02
CA LEU A 697 30.76 -22.68 18.26
C LEU A 697 29.99 -21.38 18.46
N ASN A 698 30.46 -20.52 19.38
CA ASN A 698 29.77 -19.29 19.79
C ASN A 698 28.32 -19.51 20.27
N ILE A 699 28.00 -20.70 20.79
CA ILE A 699 26.64 -21.12 21.16
C ILE A 699 26.56 -21.44 22.66
N SER A 700 25.42 -21.09 23.26
CA SER A 700 24.99 -21.52 24.60
C SER A 700 23.82 -22.50 24.45
N PRO A 701 24.03 -23.83 24.52
CA PRO A 701 22.99 -24.83 24.26
C PRO A 701 21.73 -24.61 25.11
N TYR A 702 21.91 -24.33 26.40
CA TYR A 702 20.81 -24.04 27.32
C TYR A 702 19.97 -22.84 26.85
N GLU A 703 20.60 -21.69 26.61
CA GLU A 703 19.90 -20.47 26.22
C GLU A 703 19.20 -20.63 24.86
N LYS A 704 19.85 -21.34 23.92
CA LYS A 704 19.25 -21.63 22.61
C LYS A 704 18.03 -22.53 22.73
N ALA A 705 18.06 -23.52 23.64
CA ALA A 705 16.90 -24.36 23.92
C ALA A 705 15.73 -23.56 24.49
N ILE A 706 16.00 -22.63 25.44
CA ILE A 706 14.98 -21.73 26.00
C ILE A 706 14.38 -20.82 24.91
N GLU A 707 15.22 -20.20 24.08
CA GLU A 707 14.80 -19.34 22.96
C GLU A 707 13.85 -20.08 22.00
N ARG A 708 14.27 -21.27 21.54
CA ARG A 708 13.48 -22.10 20.62
C ARG A 708 12.19 -22.61 21.26
N CYS A 709 12.21 -22.97 22.55
CA CYS A 709 11.00 -23.32 23.27
C CYS A 709 10.01 -22.15 23.36
N LYS A 710 10.48 -20.92 23.62
CA LYS A 710 9.59 -19.73 23.67
C LYS A 710 8.91 -19.46 22.34
N ILE A 711 9.61 -19.67 21.23
CA ILE A 711 9.02 -19.61 19.88
C ILE A 711 7.96 -20.73 19.72
N ALA A 712 8.32 -21.97 20.03
CA ALA A 712 7.45 -23.12 19.87
C ALA A 712 6.13 -23.01 20.68
N LEU A 713 6.18 -22.40 21.87
CA LEU A 713 5.03 -22.20 22.75
C LEU A 713 3.90 -21.36 22.12
N ARG A 714 4.15 -20.62 21.05
CA ARG A 714 3.09 -19.94 20.28
C ARG A 714 2.14 -20.93 19.59
N ARG A 715 2.63 -22.13 19.27
CA ARG A 715 1.90 -23.15 18.50
C ARG A 715 1.26 -24.24 19.34
N GLY A 716 1.56 -24.29 20.64
CA GLY A 716 1.25 -25.46 21.43
C GLY A 716 1.61 -25.36 22.91
N LYS A 717 1.54 -26.49 23.59
CA LYS A 717 1.92 -26.62 25.00
C LYS A 717 3.14 -27.53 25.12
N LEU A 718 4.15 -27.10 25.86
CA LEU A 718 5.29 -27.96 26.21
C LEU A 718 4.83 -29.07 27.17
N LYS A 719 4.94 -30.32 26.70
CA LYS A 719 4.51 -31.54 27.40
C LYS A 719 5.67 -32.31 28.02
N GLY A 720 6.88 -32.16 27.48
CA GLY A 720 8.02 -32.87 28.04
C GLY A 720 9.37 -32.47 27.47
N ILE A 721 10.40 -32.99 28.12
CA ILE A 721 11.80 -32.86 27.71
C ILE A 721 12.40 -34.26 27.61
N LEU A 722 13.01 -34.56 26.46
CA LEU A 722 13.81 -35.76 26.25
C LEU A 722 15.27 -35.39 26.43
N TRP A 723 15.98 -36.17 27.25
CA TRP A 723 17.40 -36.00 27.53
C TRP A 723 18.16 -37.28 27.20
N LEU A 724 19.16 -37.17 26.33
CA LEU A 724 20.12 -38.24 26.07
C LEU A 724 21.51 -37.63 25.95
N GLN A 725 22.24 -37.72 27.07
CA GLN A 725 23.59 -37.22 27.23
C GLN A 725 24.26 -37.86 28.43
N GLY A 726 25.57 -38.03 28.34
CA GLY A 726 26.42 -38.42 29.46
C GLY A 726 27.80 -38.91 29.02
N GLU A 727 27.95 -39.31 27.75
CA GLU A 727 29.17 -39.91 27.22
C GLU A 727 30.37 -38.96 27.31
N SER A 728 30.15 -37.65 27.19
CA SER A 728 31.23 -36.65 27.33
C SER A 728 31.67 -36.45 28.79
N ASP A 729 30.82 -36.82 29.76
CA ASP A 729 31.07 -36.74 31.20
C ASP A 729 31.60 -38.05 31.78
N SER A 730 31.61 -39.15 31.00
CA SER A 730 32.13 -40.47 31.39
C SER A 730 33.67 -40.52 31.41
N LYS A 731 34.28 -39.64 32.20
CA LYS A 731 35.73 -39.52 32.40
C LYS A 731 36.04 -39.27 33.88
N PRO A 732 37.22 -39.70 34.38
CA PRO A 732 37.66 -39.40 35.74
C PRO A 732 37.52 -37.91 36.08
N GLY A 733 36.90 -37.61 37.22
CA GLY A 733 36.69 -36.25 37.73
C GLY A 733 35.54 -35.46 37.10
N LEU A 734 34.92 -35.94 36.01
CA LEU A 734 33.69 -35.35 35.44
C LEU A 734 32.44 -36.12 35.85
N ALA A 735 32.52 -37.45 35.92
CA ALA A 735 31.39 -38.33 36.22
C ALA A 735 30.83 -38.12 37.65
N ASP A 736 31.70 -37.91 38.64
CA ASP A 736 31.32 -37.79 40.06
C ASP A 736 30.36 -36.61 40.33
N GLY A 737 30.48 -35.53 39.54
CA GLY A 737 29.64 -34.33 39.67
C GLY A 737 28.36 -34.36 38.82
N TYR A 738 28.09 -35.45 38.09
CA TYR A 738 27.01 -35.48 37.10
C TYR A 738 25.62 -35.34 37.73
N GLU A 739 25.34 -36.02 38.86
CA GLU A 739 24.03 -36.03 39.51
C GLU A 739 23.58 -34.60 39.91
N GLU A 740 24.45 -33.84 40.57
CA GLU A 740 24.15 -32.46 40.97
C GLU A 740 23.90 -31.53 39.77
N LYS A 741 24.70 -31.70 38.70
CA LYS A 741 24.60 -30.88 37.49
C LYS A 741 23.31 -31.17 36.72
N ILE A 742 22.88 -32.43 36.59
CA ILE A 742 21.63 -32.77 35.91
C ILE A 742 20.41 -32.35 36.75
N ILE A 743 20.44 -32.48 38.08
CA ILE A 743 19.39 -31.94 38.96
C ILE A 743 19.26 -30.43 38.76
N THR A 744 20.39 -29.72 38.72
CA THR A 744 20.44 -28.27 38.48
C THR A 744 19.89 -27.90 37.11
N LEU A 745 20.23 -28.66 36.07
CA LEU A 745 19.70 -28.48 34.71
C LEU A 745 18.16 -28.60 34.68
N VAL A 746 17.61 -29.68 35.25
CA VAL A 746 16.16 -29.92 35.28
C VAL A 746 15.43 -28.78 36.00
N SER A 747 15.97 -28.35 37.15
CA SER A 747 15.41 -27.24 37.93
C SER A 747 15.43 -25.91 37.15
N ASN A 748 16.56 -25.59 36.51
CA ASN A 748 16.71 -24.39 35.71
C ASN A 748 15.75 -24.38 34.51
N LEU A 749 15.66 -25.48 33.74
CA LEU A 749 14.74 -25.60 32.59
C LEU A 749 13.29 -25.36 33.02
N ARG A 750 12.86 -26.01 34.10
CA ARG A 750 11.49 -25.85 34.64
C ARG A 750 11.20 -24.43 35.09
N ARG A 751 12.16 -23.77 35.76
CA ARG A 751 12.03 -22.38 36.20
C ARG A 751 11.93 -21.43 35.00
N ASP A 752 12.87 -21.51 34.07
CA ASP A 752 13.01 -20.52 33.00
C ASP A 752 11.94 -20.70 31.90
N LEU A 753 11.33 -21.88 31.82
CA LEU A 753 10.14 -22.16 30.98
C LEU A 753 8.81 -21.96 31.73
N GLY A 754 8.84 -21.66 33.03
CA GLY A 754 7.64 -21.45 33.86
C GLY A 754 6.78 -22.72 34.03
N LYS A 755 7.40 -23.89 34.10
CA LYS A 755 6.74 -25.21 34.17
C LYS A 755 7.35 -26.07 35.30
N PRO A 756 6.98 -25.86 36.57
CA PRO A 756 7.60 -26.56 37.72
C PRO A 756 7.42 -28.08 37.69
N ASP A 757 6.35 -28.58 37.07
CA ASP A 757 6.03 -30.01 37.02
C ASP A 757 6.34 -30.67 35.68
N LEU A 758 7.07 -29.98 34.78
CA LEU A 758 7.30 -30.47 33.41
C LEU A 758 7.95 -31.86 33.40
N PRO A 759 7.31 -32.87 32.78
CA PRO A 759 7.90 -34.20 32.65
C PRO A 759 9.25 -34.17 31.95
N PHE A 760 10.23 -34.85 32.54
CA PHE A 760 11.58 -34.96 32.00
C PHE A 760 11.93 -36.44 31.91
N VAL A 761 12.21 -36.94 30.71
CA VAL A 761 12.59 -38.33 30.51
C VAL A 761 14.04 -38.35 30.04
N CYS A 762 14.87 -39.07 30.77
CA CYS A 762 16.26 -39.33 30.43
C CYS A 762 16.46 -40.79 30.06
N ALA A 763 17.49 -41.10 29.26
CA ALA A 763 17.87 -42.47 28.94
C ALA A 763 19.27 -42.78 29.50
N THR A 764 19.48 -44.02 29.93
CA THR A 764 20.83 -44.49 30.28
C THR A 764 21.75 -44.48 29.05
N LEU A 765 23.05 -44.40 29.28
CA LEU A 765 24.07 -44.65 28.28
C LEU A 765 24.04 -46.13 27.85
N PRO A 766 24.24 -46.45 26.56
CA PRO A 766 24.17 -47.82 26.05
C PRO A 766 25.24 -48.75 26.62
N ASP A 767 24.93 -50.04 26.78
CA ASP A 767 25.81 -51.04 27.39
C ASP A 767 27.16 -51.15 26.68
N PHE A 768 27.18 -51.03 25.34
CA PHE A 768 28.41 -51.06 24.55
C PHE A 768 29.34 -49.88 24.85
N PHE A 769 28.79 -48.73 25.27
CA PHE A 769 29.58 -47.56 25.62
C PHE A 769 30.14 -47.73 27.04
N VAL A 770 29.28 -48.17 27.97
CA VAL A 770 29.66 -48.43 29.38
C VAL A 770 30.76 -49.48 29.48
N SER A 771 30.67 -50.55 28.68
CA SER A 771 31.68 -51.62 28.65
C SER A 771 33.08 -51.11 28.27
N ASN A 772 33.17 -50.01 27.54
CA ASN A 772 34.43 -49.40 27.10
C ASN A 772 34.85 -48.18 27.95
N HIS A 773 33.97 -47.68 28.82
CA HIS A 773 34.18 -46.48 29.64
C HIS A 773 33.62 -46.72 31.05
N PRO A 774 34.41 -47.27 31.99
CA PRO A 774 33.94 -47.64 33.33
C PRO A 774 33.24 -46.49 34.08
N GLU A 775 33.70 -45.25 33.92
CA GLU A 775 33.11 -44.06 34.55
C GLU A 775 31.70 -43.73 34.03
N ALA A 776 31.27 -44.32 32.91
CA ALA A 776 29.90 -44.23 32.42
C ALA A 776 28.90 -44.93 33.34
N GLU A 777 29.35 -45.88 34.17
CA GLU A 777 28.49 -46.52 35.18
C GLU A 777 28.02 -45.51 36.23
N ILE A 778 28.92 -44.62 36.69
CA ILE A 778 28.59 -43.52 37.62
C ILE A 778 27.53 -42.59 37.01
N VAL A 779 27.67 -42.25 35.72
CA VAL A 779 26.68 -41.44 35.00
C VAL A 779 25.33 -42.16 34.89
N ASN A 780 25.35 -43.45 34.58
CA ASN A 780 24.13 -44.27 34.53
C ASN A 780 23.44 -44.40 35.89
N ASP A 781 24.19 -44.54 36.97
CA ASP A 781 23.65 -44.60 38.33
C ASP A 781 23.00 -43.27 38.71
N ALA A 782 23.64 -42.14 38.38
CA ALA A 782 23.04 -40.81 38.55
C ALA A 782 21.73 -40.66 37.76
N LEU A 783 21.70 -41.09 36.49
CA LEU A 783 20.50 -41.04 35.64
C LEU A 783 19.38 -41.94 36.18
N LYS A 784 19.70 -43.16 36.62
CA LYS A 784 18.74 -44.11 37.22
C LYS A 784 18.19 -43.62 38.56
N ASN A 785 19.00 -42.93 39.35
CA ASN A 785 18.61 -42.41 40.67
C ASN A 785 17.85 -41.07 40.58
N LEU A 786 17.97 -40.33 39.47
CA LEU A 786 17.34 -39.03 39.28
C LEU A 786 15.82 -39.00 39.57
N PRO A 787 14.99 -39.99 39.20
CA PRO A 787 13.57 -40.05 39.56
C PRO A 787 13.29 -40.04 41.07
N ASN A 788 14.23 -40.55 41.90
CA ASN A 788 14.10 -40.54 43.36
C ASN A 788 14.42 -39.16 43.96
N LYS A 789 15.16 -38.32 43.23
CA LYS A 789 15.62 -37.00 43.67
C LYS A 789 14.73 -35.87 43.16
N VAL A 790 14.16 -36.02 41.96
CA VAL A 790 13.41 -34.97 41.27
C VAL A 790 12.06 -35.50 40.80
N LYS A 791 10.97 -34.85 41.25
CA LYS A 791 9.61 -35.20 40.85
C LYS A 791 9.41 -35.12 39.34
N ASN A 792 8.51 -35.94 38.81
CA ASN A 792 8.14 -36.01 37.39
C ASN A 792 9.30 -36.32 36.44
N VAL A 793 10.38 -36.91 36.94
CA VAL A 793 11.44 -37.49 36.10
C VAL A 793 11.17 -38.98 35.86
N THR A 794 11.56 -39.50 34.71
CA THR A 794 11.65 -40.94 34.43
C THR A 794 13.01 -41.23 33.77
N CYS A 795 13.64 -42.34 34.13
CA CYS A 795 14.80 -42.87 33.42
C CYS A 795 14.38 -44.10 32.61
N ILE A 796 14.71 -44.15 31.32
CA ILE A 796 14.49 -45.31 30.45
C ILE A 796 15.79 -46.03 30.16
N SER A 797 15.73 -47.34 29.98
CA SER A 797 16.91 -48.15 29.68
C SER A 797 17.28 -48.09 28.20
N SER A 798 18.58 -47.95 27.92
CA SER A 798 19.22 -48.17 26.61
C SER A 798 19.78 -49.58 26.44
N GLU A 799 19.38 -50.53 27.30
CA GLU A 799 19.83 -51.91 27.26
C GLU A 799 19.44 -52.61 25.95
N GLY A 800 20.38 -53.41 25.44
CA GLY A 800 20.23 -54.20 24.21
C GLY A 800 20.34 -53.39 22.91
N LEU A 801 20.53 -52.07 23.01
CA LEU A 801 20.76 -51.20 21.86
C LEU A 801 22.17 -51.39 21.28
N GLN A 802 22.32 -51.20 19.98
CA GLN A 802 23.51 -51.51 19.19
C GLN A 802 24.15 -50.25 18.60
N HIS A 803 25.48 -50.24 18.49
CA HIS A 803 26.22 -49.12 17.91
C HIS A 803 26.28 -49.19 16.37
N LEU A 804 26.58 -48.07 15.70
CA LEU A 804 26.71 -48.05 14.22
C LEU A 804 28.05 -48.57 13.68
N GLY A 805 29.01 -48.85 14.56
CA GLY A 805 30.33 -49.39 14.21
C GLY A 805 31.51 -48.66 14.85
N ASP A 806 31.23 -47.56 15.58
CA ASP A 806 32.24 -46.70 16.21
C ASP A 806 32.31 -46.85 17.73
N THR A 807 31.58 -47.80 18.30
CA THR A 807 31.47 -48.08 19.76
C THR A 807 30.91 -46.93 20.61
N VAL A 808 30.40 -45.86 20.00
CA VAL A 808 29.91 -44.67 20.71
C VAL A 808 28.46 -44.33 20.36
N HIS A 809 28.12 -44.32 19.08
CA HIS A 809 26.82 -43.85 18.65
C HIS A 809 25.88 -44.99 18.26
N LEU A 810 24.58 -44.78 18.51
CA LEU A 810 23.52 -45.73 18.17
C LEU A 810 23.40 -45.89 16.65
N ASN A 811 23.15 -47.12 16.20
CA ASN A 811 22.68 -47.35 14.84
C ASN A 811 21.20 -46.92 14.68
N SER A 812 20.73 -46.82 13.43
CA SER A 812 19.39 -46.30 13.12
C SER A 812 18.26 -47.15 13.72
N ALA A 813 18.40 -48.47 13.76
CA ALA A 813 17.40 -49.37 14.36
C ALA A 813 17.29 -49.13 15.88
N SER A 814 18.42 -48.97 16.56
CA SER A 814 18.48 -48.71 17.99
C SER A 814 18.02 -47.31 18.36
N ALA A 815 18.36 -46.29 17.56
CA ALA A 815 17.82 -44.94 17.73
C ALA A 815 16.28 -44.93 17.62
N ARG A 816 15.73 -45.66 16.64
CA ARG A 816 14.27 -45.79 16.48
C ARG A 816 13.61 -46.46 17.68
N GLU A 817 14.15 -47.57 18.16
CA GLU A 817 13.63 -48.27 19.35
C GLU A 817 13.72 -47.40 20.60
N LEU A 818 14.82 -46.66 20.79
CA LEU A 818 14.94 -45.75 21.93
C LEU A 818 13.87 -44.65 21.90
N GLY A 819 13.56 -44.09 20.71
CA GLY A 819 12.45 -43.16 20.57
C GLY A 819 11.08 -43.77 20.93
N ARG A 820 10.86 -45.05 20.62
CA ARG A 820 9.66 -45.79 21.05
C ARG A 820 9.61 -45.94 22.58
N ARG A 821 10.74 -46.25 23.22
CA ARG A 821 10.86 -46.32 24.69
C ARG A 821 10.60 -44.97 25.36
N PHE A 822 11.10 -43.87 24.80
CA PHE A 822 10.74 -42.51 25.24
C PHE A 822 9.24 -42.29 25.18
N ALA A 823 8.58 -42.64 24.07
CA ALA A 823 7.15 -42.44 23.89
C ALA A 823 6.32 -43.21 24.93
N MET A 824 6.69 -44.47 25.20
CA MET A 824 6.05 -45.26 26.26
C MET A 824 6.15 -44.61 27.64
N ALA A 825 7.31 -44.05 27.99
CA ALA A 825 7.53 -43.41 29.30
C ALA A 825 6.71 -42.13 29.49
N PHE A 826 6.43 -41.38 28.43
CA PHE A 826 5.50 -40.25 28.48
C PHE A 826 4.04 -40.73 28.53
N ALA A 827 3.68 -41.73 27.73
CA ALA A 827 2.33 -42.27 27.67
C ALA A 827 1.89 -42.93 29.00
N SER A 828 2.79 -43.59 29.73
CA SER A 828 2.46 -44.24 31.01
C SER A 828 2.14 -43.26 32.15
N LYS A 829 2.49 -41.98 32.01
CA LYS A 829 2.20 -40.93 33.01
C LYS A 829 0.86 -40.22 32.77
N ASP A 830 0.33 -40.26 31.55
CA ASP A 830 -1.02 -39.82 31.22
C ASP A 830 -1.95 -41.05 31.32
N SER A 831 -2.64 -41.21 32.46
CA SER A 831 -3.44 -42.39 32.81
C SER A 831 -4.49 -42.77 31.74
N SER A 832 -4.13 -43.68 30.82
CA SER A 832 -5.03 -44.61 30.11
C SER A 832 -4.22 -45.60 29.25
N PHE A 833 -3.46 -46.49 29.88
CA PHE A 833 -3.01 -47.73 29.22
C PHE A 833 -3.51 -48.93 30.01
N ILE A 834 -4.56 -49.57 29.48
CA ILE A 834 -4.88 -50.97 29.77
C ILE A 834 -3.85 -51.78 29.00
N LEU A 835 -2.97 -52.47 29.73
CA LEU A 835 -2.19 -53.57 29.20
C LEU A 835 -3.17 -54.68 28.82
N THR A 836 -3.45 -54.84 27.54
CA THR A 836 -3.75 -56.17 26.99
C THR A 836 -2.51 -56.64 26.25
N GLU A 837 -1.81 -57.57 26.91
CA GLU A 837 -1.01 -58.71 26.45
C GLU A 837 -0.53 -58.73 24.99
N VAL A 838 0.72 -59.14 24.78
CA VAL A 838 1.07 -60.58 24.64
C VAL A 838 2.59 -60.72 24.84
N GLU A 839 2.96 -61.31 25.98
CA GLU A 839 4.11 -62.21 26.06
C GLU A 839 3.74 -63.55 25.40
N ASN A 840 4.75 -64.22 24.83
CA ASN A 840 4.80 -65.58 24.26
C ASN A 840 4.66 -65.74 22.74
N LYS A 841 5.80 -65.62 22.03
CA LYS A 841 6.54 -66.78 21.52
C LYS A 841 7.94 -66.41 21.03
#